data_AF-A0A3Q9FJZ8-F1
#
_entry.id   AF-A0A3Q9FJZ8-F1
#
_cell.length_a   1.000
_cell.length_b   1.000
_cell.length_c   1.000
_cell.angle_alpha   90.00
_cell.angle_beta   90.00
_cell.angle_gamma   90.00
#
_symmetry.space_group_name_H-M   'P 1'
#
loop_
_entity.id
_entity.type
_entity.pdbx_description
1 polymer ?
#
loop_
_entity_poly.entity_id
_entity_poly.type
_entity_poly.pdbx_seq_one_letter_code
_entity_poly.pdbx_strand_id
1 'polypeptide(L)'
;MIKRTVFTFIIVLLLALNGTAQERERPFIWVTTSERNTILQKIEDNTWAAKYYDGLKKKVDQQISEHQNDPQAFLRGMPLDWEKEINGNIPPLTYTTTGKKGKHENLDNASDEEMANFNMLSDYLQTAIDCGVLYYLTQEEAYAQCATDILHTAINGLIQLKPSDWKPRGGWLCPDDILRESRVIGEKYPIAYDFVAPFLNKGGMAYDIGKKKKVDFPMEKAQTVFRTYAQLVIDNGMVNSNHPVLESNCLVYNTLALNDLKKRNSFLEYYLTKNTSNQDALAKVAEFYKNEGDIWPESSQYTNDVAERSTKLMFLLTKYDPNLKLGRTYPNIPWAIQRLDYLVNPNGELLLWGDGHRKYKTPYEAFELAYNLGKLDSVPGLEKQFSTLLGAAMSEGKYHREGLEALLWFHQDFEKNDIEINLPRTDEQPHAGIFLQRNLSSTNNPDDGLMCFVGGASMVHGHASGMYMELYGEGVVLGVDNGRGKYAQDIHENYSRIFAAHNTVIVNGASQGEGEWVNLGMETVTLASMEPMPTQEAVSPNYSFTTTNFYDGGGDKAEAEQQRTMALVRTSPTTGYYLDIFRSKSALPNEFHDYLYHNLGESLNFLNEDLILKPEPQRYMANANGEWKRNRIFRNPGWHFFEDVMTSKPYNKDIQVLFKSEGFQGKKRYMKMFMPGFAGRTYTKVKAPKTFEAPAPYDEMPTPTLVVRQNGEAYTKPFVAVYEPFATSETNGSVIAVEKLEQNGILKGVKVTSSVDEEQLVQYIITSTENGFLSLPEKDMSFQGHFAIITYDTDDKLKDIYIGNGERLEVDQHIIKTMNTDSRAGYINFSADTPSIRGNISLMPKE
;
A
#
# COMPACT_ATOMS: atom_id res chain seq x y z
N MET A 1 -44.36 -17.61 -60.58
CA MET A 1 -43.17 -16.82 -60.98
C MET A 1 -42.81 -15.70 -60.00
N ILE A 2 -43.74 -15.15 -59.20
CA ILE A 2 -43.50 -14.01 -58.29
C ILE A 2 -42.80 -14.39 -56.96
N LYS A 3 -42.93 -15.63 -56.47
CA LYS A 3 -42.31 -16.06 -55.19
C LYS A 3 -40.80 -16.35 -55.26
N ARG A 4 -40.24 -16.62 -56.43
CA ARG A 4 -38.78 -16.86 -56.59
C ARG A 4 -37.99 -15.55 -56.70
N THR A 5 -38.57 -14.51 -57.28
CA THR A 5 -37.89 -13.21 -57.46
C THR A 5 -37.75 -12.43 -56.15
N VAL A 6 -38.71 -12.55 -55.22
CA VAL A 6 -38.65 -11.87 -53.91
C VAL A 6 -37.64 -12.53 -52.97
N PHE A 7 -37.47 -13.85 -53.03
CA PHE A 7 -36.51 -14.56 -52.17
C PHE A 7 -35.05 -14.31 -52.59
N THR A 8 -34.80 -14.16 -53.89
CA THR A 8 -33.47 -13.78 -54.41
C THR A 8 -33.14 -12.32 -54.09
N PHE A 9 -34.11 -11.41 -54.10
CA PHE A 9 -33.89 -10.01 -53.73
C PHE A 9 -33.57 -9.84 -52.23
N ILE A 10 -34.19 -10.63 -51.35
CA ILE A 10 -33.91 -10.61 -49.89
C ILE A 10 -32.53 -11.20 -49.58
N ILE A 11 -32.09 -12.25 -50.30
CA ILE A 11 -30.74 -12.82 -50.12
C ILE A 11 -29.64 -11.88 -50.66
N VAL A 12 -29.89 -11.14 -51.74
CA VAL A 12 -28.95 -10.13 -52.24
C VAL A 12 -28.90 -8.89 -51.33
N LEU A 13 -30.02 -8.50 -50.70
CA LEU A 13 -30.03 -7.44 -49.68
C LEU A 13 -29.32 -7.86 -48.37
N LEU A 14 -29.43 -9.14 -47.97
CA LEU A 14 -28.73 -9.69 -46.80
C LEU A 14 -27.24 -9.94 -47.05
N LEU A 15 -26.82 -10.22 -48.28
CA LEU A 15 -25.40 -10.34 -48.66
C LEU A 15 -24.71 -8.99 -48.87
N ALA A 16 -25.47 -7.91 -49.10
CA ALA A 16 -24.98 -6.52 -49.13
C ALA A 16 -24.85 -5.91 -47.72
N LEU A 17 -25.32 -6.61 -46.68
CA LEU A 17 -25.11 -6.29 -45.26
C LEU A 17 -23.96 -7.12 -44.64
N ASN A 18 -23.04 -7.62 -45.45
CA ASN A 18 -21.67 -7.79 -44.97
C ASN A 18 -21.12 -6.39 -44.77
N GLY A 19 -21.37 -5.85 -43.58
CA GLY A 19 -20.75 -4.62 -43.11
C GLY A 19 -19.26 -4.76 -43.35
N THR A 20 -18.76 -4.02 -44.33
CA THR A 20 -17.39 -3.55 -44.26
C THR A 20 -17.30 -2.90 -42.90
N ALA A 21 -16.56 -3.52 -41.97
CA ALA A 21 -16.25 -2.87 -40.71
C ALA A 21 -15.64 -1.53 -41.09
N GLN A 22 -16.39 -0.44 -40.92
CA GLN A 22 -15.97 0.88 -41.33
C GLN A 22 -14.64 1.13 -40.62
N GLU A 23 -13.60 1.41 -41.40
CA GLU A 23 -12.29 1.70 -40.86
C GLU A 23 -12.44 2.90 -39.92
N ARG A 24 -12.07 2.71 -38.65
CA ARG A 24 -12.26 3.74 -37.62
C ARG A 24 -11.36 4.92 -37.94
N GLU A 25 -11.95 6.09 -38.10
CA GLU A 25 -11.22 7.33 -38.34
C GLU A 25 -10.54 7.80 -37.05
N ARG A 26 -9.26 8.15 -37.15
CA ARG A 26 -8.48 8.72 -36.04
C ARG A 26 -8.87 10.20 -35.81
N PRO A 27 -8.73 10.75 -34.59
CA PRO A 27 -8.35 10.04 -33.38
C PRO A 27 -9.46 9.07 -32.93
N PHE A 28 -9.07 7.97 -32.31
CA PHE A 28 -10.01 7.04 -31.65
C PHE A 28 -9.45 6.42 -30.37
N ILE A 29 -8.23 6.80 -29.95
CA ILE A 29 -7.61 6.28 -28.73
C ILE A 29 -8.20 7.02 -27.53
N TRP A 30 -7.92 8.32 -27.37
CA TRP A 30 -8.46 9.11 -26.26
C TRP A 30 -9.85 9.66 -26.55
N VAL A 31 -10.07 10.11 -27.78
CA VAL A 31 -11.30 10.75 -28.23
C VAL A 31 -11.59 10.36 -29.66
N THR A 32 -12.84 10.54 -30.06
CA THR A 32 -13.32 10.39 -31.43
C THR A 32 -13.66 11.74 -32.04
N THR A 33 -13.75 11.82 -33.37
CA THR A 33 -14.19 13.06 -34.06
C THR A 33 -15.57 13.52 -33.59
N SER A 34 -16.49 12.61 -33.26
CA SER A 34 -17.85 12.96 -32.81
C SER A 34 -17.92 13.59 -31.42
N GLU A 35 -16.89 13.41 -30.58
CA GLU A 35 -16.86 13.96 -29.22
C GLU A 35 -16.39 15.42 -29.15
N ARG A 36 -15.81 15.94 -30.24
CA ARG A 36 -15.15 17.25 -30.26
C ARG A 36 -16.07 18.37 -29.82
N ASN A 37 -17.29 18.40 -30.35
CA ASN A 37 -18.26 19.46 -30.05
C ASN A 37 -18.69 19.45 -28.59
N THR A 38 -18.87 18.25 -27.99
CA THR A 38 -19.19 18.10 -26.57
C THR A 38 -18.05 18.62 -25.69
N ILE A 39 -16.80 18.41 -26.09
CA ILE A 39 -15.62 18.91 -25.36
C ILE A 39 -15.51 20.44 -25.48
N LEU A 40 -15.72 21.00 -26.69
CA LEU A 40 -15.73 22.45 -26.89
C LEU A 40 -16.84 23.13 -26.09
N GLN A 41 -18.03 22.55 -26.09
CA GLN A 41 -19.13 23.04 -25.26
C GLN A 41 -18.78 23.01 -23.77
N LYS A 42 -18.12 21.95 -23.29
CA LYS A 42 -17.63 21.91 -21.89
C LYS A 42 -16.63 23.03 -21.60
N ILE A 43 -15.73 23.35 -22.53
CA ILE A 43 -14.77 24.45 -22.39
C ILE A 43 -15.51 25.79 -22.29
N GLU A 44 -16.58 25.99 -23.06
CA GLU A 44 -17.41 27.20 -23.01
C GLU A 44 -18.22 27.31 -21.71
N ASP A 45 -18.84 26.20 -21.29
CA ASP A 45 -19.82 26.18 -20.20
C ASP A 45 -19.17 26.06 -18.81
N ASN A 46 -17.93 25.57 -18.71
CA ASN A 46 -17.28 25.29 -17.43
C ASN A 46 -16.00 26.10 -17.21
N THR A 47 -15.97 26.90 -16.13
CA THR A 47 -14.85 27.78 -15.76
C THR A 47 -13.52 27.06 -15.55
N TRP A 48 -13.49 25.86 -14.94
CA TRP A 48 -12.22 25.14 -14.75
C TRP A 48 -11.67 24.65 -16.08
N ALA A 49 -12.55 24.19 -16.98
CA ALA A 49 -12.18 23.68 -18.29
C ALA A 49 -11.67 24.82 -19.18
N ALA A 50 -12.36 25.97 -19.20
CA ALA A 50 -11.91 27.19 -19.87
C ALA A 50 -10.52 27.61 -19.39
N LYS A 51 -10.33 27.72 -18.06
CA LYS A 51 -9.06 28.13 -17.46
C LYS A 51 -7.92 27.17 -17.83
N TYR A 52 -8.16 25.86 -17.76
CA TYR A 52 -7.15 24.87 -18.13
C TYR A 52 -6.84 24.93 -19.63
N TYR A 53 -7.86 24.99 -20.49
CA TYR A 53 -7.71 25.12 -21.94
C TYR A 53 -6.90 26.37 -22.32
N ASP A 54 -7.22 27.54 -21.77
CA ASP A 54 -6.50 28.79 -22.03
C ASP A 54 -5.04 28.72 -21.56
N GLY A 55 -4.80 28.12 -20.40
CA GLY A 55 -3.46 27.88 -19.88
C GLY A 55 -2.63 26.95 -20.77
N LEU A 56 -3.23 25.84 -21.22
CA LEU A 56 -2.63 24.91 -22.18
C LEU A 56 -2.33 25.63 -23.50
N LYS A 57 -3.31 26.33 -24.08
CA LYS A 57 -3.16 27.06 -25.33
C LYS A 57 -2.03 28.08 -25.23
N LYS A 58 -1.99 28.88 -24.16
CA LYS A 58 -0.92 29.86 -23.94
C LYS A 58 0.47 29.22 -23.87
N LYS A 59 0.62 28.11 -23.13
CA LYS A 59 1.89 27.36 -23.05
C LYS A 59 2.31 26.87 -24.43
N VAL A 60 1.39 26.27 -25.18
CA VAL A 60 1.70 25.70 -26.49
C VAL A 60 1.91 26.77 -27.56
N ASP A 61 1.19 27.89 -27.53
CA ASP A 61 1.37 29.01 -28.46
C ASP A 61 2.80 29.59 -28.38
N GLN A 62 3.41 29.58 -27.19
CA GLN A 62 4.82 29.94 -27.02
C GLN A 62 5.74 28.95 -27.76
N GLN A 63 5.53 27.64 -27.56
CA GLN A 63 6.29 26.59 -28.23
C GLN A 63 6.11 26.63 -29.76
N ILE A 64 4.89 26.90 -30.24
CA ILE A 64 4.60 27.07 -31.65
C ILE A 64 5.29 28.31 -32.22
N SER A 65 5.32 29.40 -31.48
CA SER A 65 6.01 30.62 -31.93
C SER A 65 7.51 30.35 -32.15
N GLU A 66 8.13 29.60 -31.24
CA GLU A 66 9.53 29.16 -31.36
C GLU A 66 9.71 28.21 -32.56
N HIS A 67 8.83 27.22 -32.71
CA HIS A 67 8.83 26.27 -33.82
C HIS A 67 8.60 26.94 -35.19
N GLN A 68 7.64 27.85 -35.33
CA GLN A 68 7.35 28.52 -36.60
C GLN A 68 8.43 29.51 -37.00
N ASN A 69 9.07 30.17 -36.03
CA ASN A 69 10.16 31.10 -36.29
C ASN A 69 11.40 30.37 -36.84
N ASP A 70 11.77 29.25 -36.22
CA ASP A 70 12.87 28.41 -36.70
C ASP A 70 12.64 26.93 -36.31
N PRO A 71 11.99 26.14 -37.19
CA PRO A 71 11.73 24.73 -36.93
C PRO A 71 13.03 23.93 -36.74
N GLN A 72 14.11 24.37 -37.37
CA GLN A 72 15.40 23.70 -37.26
C GLN A 72 16.00 23.94 -35.87
N ALA A 73 16.04 25.19 -35.40
CA ALA A 73 16.54 25.49 -34.05
C ALA A 73 15.70 24.83 -32.95
N PHE A 74 14.37 24.86 -33.08
CA PHE A 74 13.44 24.26 -32.12
C PHE A 74 13.68 22.75 -31.98
N LEU A 75 13.75 22.01 -33.09
CA LEU A 75 13.95 20.56 -33.09
C LEU A 75 15.39 20.17 -32.76
N ARG A 76 16.37 21.08 -32.92
CA ARG A 76 17.75 20.86 -32.45
C ARG A 76 17.87 20.79 -30.93
N GLY A 77 16.87 21.24 -30.18
CA GLY A 77 16.81 21.06 -28.73
C GLY A 77 16.47 19.63 -28.28
N MET A 78 16.03 18.76 -29.19
CA MET A 78 15.80 17.36 -28.86
C MET A 78 17.11 16.62 -28.52
N PRO A 79 17.09 15.60 -27.64
CA PRO A 79 18.27 14.86 -27.14
C PRO A 79 18.81 13.85 -28.16
N LEU A 80 19.16 14.34 -29.35
CA LEU A 80 19.81 13.58 -30.39
C LEU A 80 21.33 13.59 -30.14
N ASP A 81 22.00 12.53 -30.61
CA ASP A 81 23.45 12.43 -30.58
C ASP A 81 24.05 13.30 -31.70
N TRP A 82 24.14 14.60 -31.45
CA TRP A 82 24.62 15.59 -32.41
C TRP A 82 26.08 15.37 -32.82
N GLU A 83 26.86 14.61 -32.05
CA GLU A 83 28.22 14.21 -32.44
C GLU A 83 28.22 13.24 -33.63
N LYS A 84 27.11 12.52 -33.84
CA LYS A 84 26.89 11.61 -34.97
C LYS A 84 26.13 12.27 -36.13
N GLU A 85 26.07 13.61 -36.17
CA GLU A 85 25.38 14.33 -37.23
C GLU A 85 26.02 14.06 -38.60
N ILE A 86 25.22 13.53 -39.53
CA ILE A 86 25.58 13.34 -40.93
C ILE A 86 24.63 14.18 -41.78
N ASN A 87 25.17 15.01 -42.67
CA ASN A 87 24.38 15.87 -43.53
C ASN A 87 23.27 15.08 -44.27
N GLY A 88 22.04 15.57 -44.20
CA GLY A 88 20.88 14.91 -44.81
C GLY A 88 20.20 13.85 -43.95
N ASN A 89 20.71 13.54 -42.75
CA ASN A 89 20.16 12.52 -41.86
C ASN A 89 19.90 13.08 -40.45
N ILE A 90 18.85 12.59 -39.81
CA ILE A 90 18.56 12.83 -38.40
C ILE A 90 19.52 11.94 -37.57
N PRO A 91 20.29 12.48 -36.60
CA PRO A 91 21.13 11.65 -35.72
C PRO A 91 20.30 10.68 -34.86
N PRO A 92 20.89 9.61 -34.30
CA PRO A 92 20.19 8.74 -33.37
C PRO A 92 19.87 9.45 -32.04
N LEU A 93 18.90 8.95 -31.29
CA LEU A 93 18.75 9.30 -29.87
C LEU A 93 19.90 8.68 -29.04
N THR A 94 20.11 9.14 -27.81
CA THR A 94 21.08 8.55 -26.87
C THR A 94 20.45 7.53 -25.94
N TYR A 95 21.15 6.44 -25.63
CA TYR A 95 20.74 5.53 -24.56
C TYR A 95 20.80 6.22 -23.19
N THR A 96 19.92 5.79 -22.29
CA THR A 96 19.87 6.20 -20.89
C THR A 96 20.30 5.02 -20.02
N THR A 97 21.39 5.19 -19.26
CA THR A 97 21.98 4.14 -18.41
C THR A 97 22.52 4.77 -17.13
N THR A 98 22.60 4.01 -16.04
CA THR A 98 23.49 4.38 -14.93
C THR A 98 24.93 4.23 -15.43
N GLY A 99 25.79 5.24 -15.28
CA GLY A 99 27.11 5.37 -15.94
C GLY A 99 28.16 4.28 -15.61
N LYS A 100 27.76 3.18 -14.95
CA LYS A 100 28.58 2.01 -14.65
C LYS A 100 28.71 1.10 -15.86
N LYS A 101 29.63 1.44 -16.75
CA LYS A 101 29.93 0.65 -17.96
C LYS A 101 30.06 -0.85 -17.67
N GLY A 102 29.22 -1.67 -18.32
CA GLY A 102 29.25 -3.13 -18.22
C GLY A 102 28.47 -3.72 -17.05
N LYS A 103 27.72 -2.92 -16.27
CA LYS A 103 26.80 -3.41 -15.24
C LYS A 103 25.36 -3.07 -15.63
N HIS A 104 24.51 -4.10 -15.72
CA HIS A 104 23.07 -3.91 -15.86
C HIS A 104 22.48 -3.52 -14.49
N GLU A 105 22.08 -2.25 -14.36
CA GLU A 105 21.40 -1.72 -13.18
C GLU A 105 20.18 -0.91 -13.63
N ASN A 106 19.05 -1.10 -12.94
CA ASN A 106 17.84 -0.32 -13.20
C ASN A 106 18.03 1.17 -12.83
N LEU A 107 17.14 2.03 -13.33
CA LEU A 107 17.29 3.48 -13.23
C LEU A 107 16.77 4.05 -11.90
N ASP A 108 16.47 3.21 -10.89
CA ASP A 108 15.96 3.65 -9.58
C ASP A 108 16.95 4.57 -8.83
N ASN A 109 18.24 4.45 -9.13
CA ASN A 109 19.31 5.24 -8.54
C ASN A 109 20.03 6.14 -9.55
N ALA A 110 19.46 6.33 -10.74
CA ALA A 110 20.01 7.25 -11.73
C ALA A 110 19.96 8.69 -11.21
N SER A 111 21.00 9.45 -11.48
CA SER A 111 21.11 10.89 -11.21
C SER A 111 20.28 11.71 -12.20
N ASP A 112 19.98 12.96 -11.83
CA ASP A 112 19.29 13.90 -12.73
C ASP A 112 20.05 14.12 -14.04
N GLU A 113 21.38 14.10 -13.99
CA GLU A 113 22.24 14.21 -15.18
C GLU A 113 22.09 12.99 -16.10
N GLU A 114 22.09 11.77 -15.54
CA GLU A 114 21.87 10.54 -16.30
C GLU A 114 20.47 10.49 -16.92
N MET A 115 19.47 11.08 -16.26
CA MET A 115 18.07 11.12 -16.74
C MET A 115 17.75 12.34 -17.62
N ALA A 116 18.66 13.29 -17.77
CA ALA A 116 18.38 14.59 -18.42
C ALA A 116 17.88 14.42 -19.86
N ASN A 117 18.57 13.63 -20.68
CA ASN A 117 18.16 13.37 -22.06
C ASN A 117 16.83 12.61 -22.15
N PHE A 118 16.60 11.65 -21.25
CA PHE A 118 15.34 10.90 -21.19
C PHE A 118 14.16 11.83 -20.86
N ASN A 119 14.30 12.68 -19.85
CA ASN A 119 13.28 13.64 -19.45
C ASN A 119 13.03 14.68 -20.55
N MET A 120 14.09 15.19 -21.18
CA MET A 120 13.95 16.15 -22.29
C MET A 120 13.18 15.55 -23.47
N LEU A 121 13.43 14.29 -23.86
CA LEU A 121 12.64 13.62 -24.90
C LEU A 121 11.17 13.48 -24.49
N SER A 122 10.94 13.10 -23.23
CA SER A 122 9.60 12.97 -22.65
C SER A 122 8.82 14.29 -22.72
N ASP A 123 9.48 15.43 -22.50
CA ASP A 123 8.89 16.77 -22.56
C ASP A 123 8.55 17.19 -23.99
N TYR A 124 9.42 16.90 -24.97
CA TYR A 124 9.11 17.12 -26.38
C TYR A 124 7.94 16.28 -26.84
N LEU A 125 7.90 14.99 -26.48
CA LEU A 125 6.77 14.13 -26.80
C LEU A 125 5.47 14.58 -26.12
N GLN A 126 5.56 15.11 -24.89
CA GLN A 126 4.40 15.74 -24.24
C GLN A 126 3.94 16.98 -25.01
N THR A 127 4.87 17.81 -25.48
CA THR A 127 4.56 18.96 -26.33
C THR A 127 3.87 18.53 -27.62
N ALA A 128 4.29 17.41 -28.23
CA ALA A 128 3.61 16.86 -29.39
C ALA A 128 2.17 16.41 -29.09
N ILE A 129 1.90 15.84 -27.91
CA ILE A 129 0.54 15.50 -27.46
C ILE A 129 -0.28 16.76 -27.22
N ASP A 130 0.26 17.74 -26.48
CA ASP A 130 -0.41 19.02 -26.19
C ASP A 130 -0.80 19.74 -27.50
N CYS A 131 0.13 19.82 -28.47
CA CYS A 131 -0.12 20.29 -29.83
C CYS A 131 -1.18 19.44 -30.55
N GLY A 132 -1.08 18.12 -30.52
CA GLY A 132 -2.07 17.23 -31.16
C GLY A 132 -3.49 17.43 -30.63
N VAL A 133 -3.64 17.57 -29.31
CA VAL A 133 -4.93 17.86 -28.67
C VAL A 133 -5.46 19.23 -29.10
N LEU A 134 -4.61 20.27 -29.10
CA LEU A 134 -5.02 21.59 -29.56
C LEU A 134 -5.38 21.61 -31.05
N TYR A 135 -4.69 20.84 -31.90
CA TYR A 135 -5.11 20.64 -33.28
C TYR A 135 -6.51 20.01 -33.37
N TYR A 136 -6.77 18.96 -32.58
CA TYR A 136 -8.10 18.37 -32.52
C TYR A 136 -9.17 19.38 -32.13
N LEU A 137 -8.93 20.19 -31.09
CA LEU A 137 -9.87 21.18 -30.59
C LEU A 137 -10.05 22.38 -31.54
N THR A 138 -8.97 22.94 -32.08
CA THR A 138 -8.99 24.20 -32.86
C THR A 138 -9.09 23.99 -34.37
N GLN A 139 -8.64 22.83 -34.86
CA GLN A 139 -8.40 22.54 -36.28
C GLN A 139 -7.32 23.42 -36.94
N GLU A 140 -6.51 24.14 -36.16
CA GLU A 140 -5.41 24.95 -36.70
C GLU A 140 -4.18 24.08 -37.04
N GLU A 141 -3.76 24.12 -38.30
CA GLU A 141 -2.67 23.26 -38.82
C GLU A 141 -1.30 23.53 -38.18
N ALA A 142 -1.09 24.71 -37.58
CA ALA A 142 0.16 25.04 -36.89
C ALA A 142 0.46 24.06 -35.73
N TYR A 143 -0.57 23.70 -34.94
CA TYR A 143 -0.43 22.71 -33.89
C TYR A 143 -0.12 21.32 -34.47
N ALA A 144 -0.81 20.92 -35.55
CA ALA A 144 -0.56 19.64 -36.20
C ALA A 144 0.86 19.53 -36.76
N GLN A 145 1.38 20.62 -37.36
CA GLN A 145 2.72 20.68 -37.91
C GLN A 145 3.77 20.50 -36.81
N CYS A 146 3.66 21.26 -35.70
CA CYS A 146 4.59 21.15 -34.57
C CYS A 146 4.61 19.72 -34.00
N ALA A 147 3.44 19.13 -33.73
CA ALA A 147 3.34 17.76 -33.25
C ALA A 147 3.92 16.73 -34.23
N THR A 148 3.64 16.89 -35.52
CA THR A 148 4.13 16.00 -36.58
C THR A 148 5.66 16.05 -36.68
N ASP A 149 6.26 17.22 -36.57
CA ASP A 149 7.70 17.42 -36.71
C ASP A 149 8.49 16.83 -35.53
N ILE A 150 7.98 17.03 -34.31
CA ILE A 150 8.54 16.41 -33.10
C ILE A 150 8.45 14.88 -33.23
N LEU A 151 7.28 14.35 -33.57
CA LEU A 151 7.06 12.91 -33.70
C LEU A 151 7.93 12.29 -34.80
N HIS A 152 8.05 12.95 -35.96
CA HIS A 152 8.94 12.55 -37.05
C HIS A 152 10.39 12.46 -36.58
N THR A 153 10.85 13.46 -35.84
CA THR A 153 12.23 13.54 -35.34
C THR A 153 12.50 12.44 -34.33
N ALA A 154 11.59 12.25 -33.36
CA ALA A 154 11.70 11.22 -32.34
C ALA A 154 11.73 9.79 -32.96
N ILE A 155 10.85 9.49 -33.91
CA ILE A 155 10.79 8.17 -34.57
C ILE A 155 12.08 7.89 -35.35
N ASN A 156 12.57 8.86 -36.12
CA ASN A 156 13.79 8.67 -36.90
C ASN A 156 15.04 8.57 -36.00
N GLY A 157 15.08 9.26 -34.86
CA GLY A 157 16.15 9.12 -33.88
C GLY A 157 16.12 7.77 -33.17
N LEU A 158 14.94 7.28 -32.78
CA LEU A 158 14.77 6.02 -32.04
C LEU A 158 15.09 4.79 -32.88
N ILE A 159 14.60 4.73 -34.12
CA ILE A 159 14.71 3.53 -34.98
C ILE A 159 16.16 3.15 -35.31
N GLN A 160 17.10 4.07 -35.11
CA GLN A 160 18.52 3.84 -35.31
C GLN A 160 19.17 3.10 -34.14
N LEU A 161 18.52 3.06 -32.97
CA LEU A 161 18.95 2.31 -31.81
C LEU A 161 18.49 0.85 -31.90
N LYS A 162 19.21 -0.03 -31.21
CA LYS A 162 18.86 -1.46 -31.11
C LYS A 162 18.18 -1.69 -29.76
N PRO A 163 16.98 -2.30 -29.71
CA PRO A 163 16.41 -2.76 -28.46
C PRO A 163 17.36 -3.73 -27.73
N SER A 164 17.43 -3.60 -26.42
CA SER A 164 18.24 -4.46 -25.56
C SER A 164 17.71 -5.90 -25.58
N ASP A 165 18.63 -6.86 -25.60
CA ASP A 165 18.34 -8.28 -25.43
C ASP A 165 18.44 -8.73 -23.97
N TRP A 166 18.77 -7.81 -23.05
CA TRP A 166 18.85 -8.10 -21.62
C TRP A 166 17.48 -8.48 -21.06
N LYS A 167 17.42 -9.57 -20.29
CA LYS A 167 16.18 -10.07 -19.68
C LYS A 167 16.27 -10.04 -18.15
N PRO A 168 15.15 -9.78 -17.45
CA PRO A 168 13.81 -9.53 -17.98
C PRO A 168 13.48 -8.04 -18.17
N ARG A 169 14.46 -7.12 -18.14
CA ARG A 169 14.21 -5.67 -18.07
C ARG A 169 14.74 -4.85 -19.26
N GLY A 170 15.10 -5.50 -20.37
CA GLY A 170 15.69 -4.82 -21.53
C GLY A 170 14.71 -3.88 -22.25
N GLY A 171 15.03 -2.59 -22.27
CA GLY A 171 14.29 -1.55 -23.01
C GLY A 171 14.93 -1.18 -24.35
N TRP A 172 14.49 -0.08 -24.97
CA TRP A 172 15.00 0.43 -26.25
C TRP A 172 15.86 1.68 -26.06
N LEU A 173 15.35 2.71 -25.40
CA LEU A 173 16.11 3.88 -24.95
C LEU A 173 16.80 3.64 -23.62
N CYS A 174 16.22 2.81 -22.77
CA CYS A 174 16.75 2.41 -21.48
C CYS A 174 17.12 0.93 -21.54
N PRO A 175 18.34 0.56 -21.99
CA PRO A 175 18.72 -0.85 -22.20
C PRO A 175 18.56 -1.75 -20.97
N ASP A 176 18.50 -1.15 -19.78
CA ASP A 176 18.42 -1.83 -18.49
C ASP A 176 17.11 -1.55 -17.71
N ASP A 177 16.12 -0.86 -18.32
CA ASP A 177 14.89 -0.51 -17.60
C ASP A 177 13.67 -0.23 -18.50
N ILE A 178 13.11 -1.28 -19.10
CA ILE A 178 11.84 -1.20 -19.84
C ILE A 178 10.67 -0.75 -18.95
N LEU A 179 10.69 -1.05 -17.65
CA LEU A 179 9.65 -0.61 -16.72
C LEU A 179 9.58 0.93 -16.69
N ARG A 180 10.72 1.59 -16.51
CA ARG A 180 10.77 3.07 -16.53
C ARG A 180 10.43 3.62 -17.91
N GLU A 181 11.00 3.04 -18.97
CA GLU A 181 10.85 3.54 -20.33
C GLU A 181 9.40 3.47 -20.83
N SER A 182 8.74 2.34 -20.63
CA SER A 182 7.36 2.11 -21.06
C SER A 182 6.39 3.10 -20.42
N ARG A 183 6.56 3.38 -19.12
CA ARG A 183 5.69 4.26 -18.32
C ARG A 183 5.83 5.74 -18.65
N VAL A 184 7.03 6.19 -19.03
CA VAL A 184 7.31 7.63 -19.19
C VAL A 184 7.31 8.06 -20.67
N ILE A 185 7.77 7.20 -21.57
CA ILE A 185 7.97 7.56 -22.98
C ILE A 185 7.17 6.66 -23.93
N GLY A 186 7.11 5.35 -23.66
CA GLY A 186 6.58 4.37 -24.61
C GLY A 186 5.15 4.65 -25.08
N GLU A 187 4.27 5.14 -24.19
CA GLU A 187 2.88 5.51 -24.53
C GLU A 187 2.74 6.84 -25.29
N LYS A 188 3.74 7.73 -25.27
CA LYS A 188 3.57 9.08 -25.82
C LYS A 188 3.59 9.13 -27.35
N TYR A 189 4.41 8.30 -27.98
CA TYR A 189 4.47 8.17 -29.44
C TYR A 189 3.11 7.85 -30.08
N PRO A 190 2.38 6.80 -29.66
CA PRO A 190 1.09 6.46 -30.26
C PRO A 190 -0.01 7.50 -29.97
N ILE A 191 0.01 8.16 -28.81
CA ILE A 191 -0.95 9.22 -28.47
C ILE A 191 -0.78 10.41 -29.42
N ALA A 192 0.46 10.91 -29.60
CA ALA A 192 0.74 12.01 -30.52
C ALA A 192 0.32 11.66 -31.96
N TYR A 193 0.63 10.43 -32.41
CA TYR A 193 0.24 9.95 -33.73
C TYR A 193 -1.28 9.96 -33.95
N ASP A 194 -2.06 9.49 -32.96
CA ASP A 194 -3.51 9.40 -33.10
C ASP A 194 -4.16 10.77 -33.34
N PHE A 195 -3.67 11.81 -32.66
CA PHE A 195 -4.15 13.17 -32.83
C PHE A 195 -3.72 13.83 -34.15
N VAL A 196 -2.52 13.54 -34.68
CA VAL A 196 -2.04 14.14 -35.94
C VAL A 196 -2.45 13.36 -37.18
N ALA A 197 -2.95 12.13 -37.05
CA ALA A 197 -3.38 11.31 -38.17
C ALA A 197 -4.37 12.02 -39.13
N PRO A 198 -5.36 12.81 -38.68
CA PRO A 198 -6.21 13.59 -39.58
C PRO A 198 -5.45 14.61 -40.45
N PHE A 199 -4.39 15.23 -39.92
CA PHE A 199 -3.55 16.15 -40.68
C PHE A 199 -2.74 15.40 -41.75
N LEU A 200 -2.15 14.26 -41.37
CA LEU A 200 -1.42 13.39 -42.30
C LEU A 200 -2.32 12.88 -43.43
N ASN A 201 -3.54 12.45 -43.11
CA ASN A 201 -4.52 11.98 -44.10
C ASN A 201 -4.95 13.06 -45.11
N LYS A 202 -4.85 14.34 -44.74
CA LYS A 202 -5.08 15.48 -45.63
C LYS A 202 -3.85 15.86 -46.47
N GLY A 203 -2.75 15.12 -46.37
CA GLY A 203 -1.49 15.39 -47.08
C GLY A 203 -0.49 16.24 -46.28
N GLY A 204 -0.69 16.38 -44.97
CA GLY A 204 0.29 16.99 -44.07
C GLY A 204 1.65 16.29 -44.12
N MET A 205 2.73 17.07 -44.15
CA MET A 205 4.11 16.59 -44.24
C MET A 205 4.91 17.01 -43.02
N ALA A 206 5.89 16.20 -42.61
CA ALA A 206 6.81 16.52 -41.53
C ALA A 206 8.00 17.36 -42.03
N TYR A 207 8.50 18.30 -41.23
CA TYR A 207 9.79 18.94 -41.44
C TYR A 207 10.91 18.02 -40.95
N ASP A 208 11.79 17.63 -41.85
CA ASP A 208 12.96 16.80 -41.54
C ASP A 208 14.18 17.68 -41.27
N ILE A 209 14.67 17.68 -40.03
CA ILE A 209 15.82 18.51 -39.61
C ILE A 209 17.13 18.14 -40.31
N GLY A 210 17.32 16.89 -40.73
CA GLY A 210 18.52 16.45 -41.43
C GLY A 210 18.52 16.92 -42.88
N LYS A 211 17.37 16.78 -43.55
CA LYS A 211 17.16 17.19 -44.95
C LYS A 211 16.81 18.66 -45.12
N LYS A 212 16.43 19.34 -44.02
CA LYS A 212 16.03 20.75 -43.95
C LYS A 212 14.87 21.11 -44.88
N LYS A 213 13.90 20.19 -45.01
CA LYS A 213 12.71 20.36 -45.86
C LYS A 213 11.56 19.49 -45.39
N LYS A 214 10.36 19.79 -45.91
CA LYS A 214 9.19 18.93 -45.72
C LYS A 214 9.36 17.60 -46.46
N VAL A 215 8.95 16.51 -45.81
CA VAL A 215 8.97 15.14 -46.32
C VAL A 215 7.72 14.39 -45.86
N ASP A 216 7.41 13.28 -46.53
CA ASP A 216 6.35 12.38 -46.08
C ASP A 216 6.65 11.85 -44.67
N PHE A 217 5.61 11.78 -43.84
CA PHE A 217 5.71 11.19 -42.51
C PHE A 217 6.11 9.71 -42.61
N PRO A 218 7.06 9.23 -41.79
CA PRO A 218 7.66 7.90 -41.96
C PRO A 218 6.75 6.81 -41.38
N MET A 219 5.60 6.58 -41.99
CA MET A 219 4.53 5.71 -41.48
C MET A 219 5.03 4.29 -41.16
N GLU A 220 5.80 3.67 -42.04
CA GLU A 220 6.36 2.32 -41.80
C GLU A 220 7.29 2.26 -40.58
N LYS A 221 8.08 3.33 -40.35
CA LYS A 221 8.94 3.43 -39.16
C LYS A 221 8.09 3.65 -37.91
N ALA A 222 7.05 4.49 -37.98
CA ALA A 222 6.11 4.70 -36.88
C ALA A 222 5.43 3.39 -36.46
N GLN A 223 4.90 2.63 -37.43
CA GLN A 223 4.29 1.32 -37.18
C GLN A 223 5.30 0.32 -36.61
N THR A 224 6.58 0.40 -37.01
CA THR A 224 7.65 -0.38 -36.40
C THR A 224 7.89 0.02 -34.95
N VAL A 225 7.94 1.32 -34.63
CA VAL A 225 8.09 1.80 -33.24
C VAL A 225 6.96 1.27 -32.37
N PHE A 226 5.70 1.41 -32.81
CA PHE A 226 4.55 0.96 -32.04
C PHE A 226 4.60 -0.55 -31.78
N ARG A 227 4.83 -1.34 -32.83
CA ARG A 227 4.92 -2.80 -32.69
C ARG A 227 6.07 -3.21 -31.77
N THR A 228 7.23 -2.57 -31.88
CA THR A 228 8.40 -2.90 -31.07
C THR A 228 8.15 -2.59 -29.59
N TYR A 229 7.57 -1.43 -29.25
CA TYR A 229 7.24 -1.12 -27.86
C TYR A 229 6.22 -2.09 -27.26
N ALA A 230 5.14 -2.41 -28.00
CA ALA A 230 4.18 -3.41 -27.57
C ALA A 230 4.83 -4.78 -27.37
N GLN A 231 5.72 -5.20 -28.28
CA GLN A 231 6.45 -6.47 -28.18
C GLN A 231 7.44 -6.47 -27.00
N LEU A 232 8.12 -5.35 -26.74
CA LEU A 232 9.06 -5.25 -25.63
C LEU A 232 8.36 -5.49 -24.29
N VAL A 233 7.16 -4.94 -24.08
CA VAL A 233 6.36 -5.21 -22.87
C VAL A 233 5.91 -6.68 -22.80
N ILE A 234 5.54 -7.31 -23.92
CA ILE A 234 5.14 -8.72 -23.93
C ILE A 234 6.32 -9.67 -23.62
N ASP A 235 7.50 -9.34 -24.12
CA ASP A 235 8.70 -10.18 -24.06
C ASP A 235 9.55 -9.94 -22.80
N ASN A 236 9.28 -8.87 -22.07
CA ASN A 236 9.99 -8.46 -20.84
C ASN A 236 8.97 -8.26 -19.71
N GLY A 237 9.44 -7.95 -18.51
CA GLY A 237 8.58 -7.75 -17.35
C GLY A 237 8.65 -8.89 -16.33
N MET A 238 7.87 -8.76 -15.27
CA MET A 238 7.82 -9.70 -14.15
C MET A 238 6.36 -10.01 -13.82
N VAL A 239 5.94 -11.27 -14.01
CA VAL A 239 4.58 -11.72 -13.66
C VAL A 239 4.37 -11.84 -12.15
N ASN A 240 3.10 -11.89 -11.73
CA ASN A 240 2.68 -11.94 -10.32
C ASN A 240 3.23 -10.75 -9.51
N SER A 241 3.31 -9.58 -10.13
CA SER A 241 3.70 -8.31 -9.52
C SER A 241 2.98 -7.15 -10.22
N ASN A 242 3.15 -5.92 -9.74
CA ASN A 242 2.59 -4.72 -10.34
C ASN A 242 3.16 -4.40 -11.74
N HIS A 243 4.33 -4.95 -12.09
CA HIS A 243 5.06 -4.67 -13.32
C HIS A 243 4.21 -4.78 -14.60
N PRO A 244 3.48 -5.88 -14.85
CA PRO A 244 2.72 -6.04 -16.09
C PRO A 244 1.63 -4.97 -16.22
N VAL A 245 1.09 -4.48 -15.12
CA VAL A 245 0.07 -3.43 -15.10
C VAL A 245 0.70 -2.04 -15.28
N LEU A 246 1.86 -1.79 -14.66
CA LEU A 246 2.64 -0.57 -14.85
C LEU A 246 3.05 -0.37 -16.32
N GLU A 247 3.43 -1.45 -17.00
CA GLU A 247 3.88 -1.44 -18.39
C GLU A 247 2.71 -1.50 -19.40
N SER A 248 1.49 -1.82 -18.94
CA SER A 248 0.31 -2.08 -19.80
C SER A 248 -0.14 -0.88 -20.61
N ASN A 249 0.07 0.36 -20.14
CA ASN A 249 -0.26 1.52 -20.95
C ASN A 249 0.54 1.51 -22.25
N CYS A 250 1.85 1.26 -22.18
CA CYS A 250 2.72 1.18 -23.34
C CYS A 250 2.23 0.07 -24.30
N LEU A 251 1.87 -1.10 -23.78
CA LEU A 251 1.29 -2.18 -24.57
C LEU A 251 -0.01 -1.75 -25.28
N VAL A 252 -1.00 -1.24 -24.53
CA VAL A 252 -2.33 -0.90 -25.05
C VAL A 252 -2.27 0.24 -26.05
N TYR A 253 -1.64 1.37 -25.69
CA TYR A 253 -1.57 2.54 -26.57
C TYR A 253 -0.85 2.26 -27.88
N ASN A 254 0.31 1.60 -27.82
CA ASN A 254 1.04 1.24 -29.03
C ASN A 254 0.27 0.24 -29.89
N THR A 255 -0.45 -0.69 -29.26
CA THR A 255 -1.31 -1.63 -29.98
C THR A 255 -2.43 -0.90 -30.73
N LEU A 256 -3.13 0.02 -30.09
CA LEU A 256 -4.21 0.80 -30.72
C LEU A 256 -3.71 1.71 -31.86
N ALA A 257 -2.43 2.11 -31.84
CA ALA A 257 -1.79 2.86 -32.93
C ALA A 257 -1.43 2.01 -34.16
N LEU A 258 -1.48 0.68 -34.08
CA LEU A 258 -1.27 -0.19 -35.25
C LEU A 258 -2.40 -0.04 -36.26
N ASN A 259 -2.07 0.25 -37.51
CA ASN A 259 -3.05 0.42 -38.60
C ASN A 259 -3.65 -0.92 -39.04
N ASP A 260 -2.89 -2.02 -38.95
CA ASP A 260 -3.38 -3.37 -39.24
C ASP A 260 -4.31 -3.87 -38.11
N LEU A 261 -5.60 -3.94 -38.40
CA LEU A 261 -6.63 -4.37 -37.45
C LEU A 261 -6.41 -5.80 -36.91
N LYS A 262 -5.90 -6.73 -37.74
CA LYS A 262 -5.65 -8.11 -37.29
C LYS A 262 -4.51 -8.14 -36.29
N LYS A 263 -3.42 -7.41 -36.57
CA LYS A 263 -2.30 -7.28 -35.62
C LYS A 263 -2.73 -6.56 -34.35
N ARG A 264 -3.52 -5.49 -34.46
CA ARG A 264 -4.08 -4.77 -33.32
C ARG A 264 -4.84 -5.71 -32.39
N ASN A 265 -5.80 -6.47 -32.94
CA ASN A 265 -6.59 -7.41 -32.14
C ASN A 265 -5.71 -8.49 -31.50
N SER A 266 -4.76 -9.05 -32.26
CA SER A 266 -3.81 -10.05 -31.74
C SER A 266 -2.94 -9.52 -30.59
N PHE A 267 -2.52 -8.26 -30.63
CA PHE A 267 -1.71 -7.69 -29.55
C PHE A 267 -2.56 -7.31 -28.33
N LEU A 268 -3.81 -6.85 -28.54
CA LEU A 268 -4.74 -6.54 -27.45
C LEU A 268 -5.07 -7.76 -26.59
N GLU A 269 -5.09 -8.96 -27.19
CA GLU A 269 -5.28 -10.20 -26.43
C GLU A 269 -4.24 -10.37 -25.32
N TYR A 270 -3.00 -9.91 -25.49
CA TYR A 270 -1.97 -10.00 -24.44
C TYR A 270 -2.25 -9.12 -23.23
N TYR A 271 -3.00 -8.03 -23.41
CA TYR A 271 -3.51 -7.26 -22.29
C TYR A 271 -4.81 -7.87 -21.75
N LEU A 272 -5.72 -8.33 -22.60
CA LEU A 272 -7.06 -8.73 -22.16
C LEU A 272 -7.08 -10.11 -21.49
N THR A 273 -6.53 -11.13 -22.15
CA THR A 273 -6.76 -12.55 -21.76
C THR A 273 -5.53 -13.47 -21.86
N LYS A 274 -4.51 -13.09 -22.63
CA LYS A 274 -3.38 -13.96 -22.97
C LYS A 274 -2.13 -13.62 -22.13
N ASN A 275 -1.87 -14.45 -21.13
CA ASN A 275 -0.66 -14.36 -20.33
C ASN A 275 0.59 -14.82 -21.12
N THR A 276 1.76 -14.31 -20.73
CA THR A 276 3.07 -14.84 -21.10
C THR A 276 3.89 -15.17 -19.85
N SER A 277 5.14 -15.61 -20.02
CA SER A 277 6.07 -15.74 -18.88
C SER A 277 6.52 -14.40 -18.29
N ASN A 278 6.21 -13.28 -18.95
CA ASN A 278 6.67 -11.94 -18.55
C ASN A 278 5.55 -10.90 -18.42
N GLN A 279 4.37 -11.15 -18.99
CA GLN A 279 3.20 -10.27 -18.97
C GLN A 279 1.97 -11.01 -18.47
N ASP A 280 1.34 -10.48 -17.41
CA ASP A 280 0.01 -10.89 -16.97
C ASP A 280 -1.06 -10.07 -17.69
N ALA A 281 -2.10 -10.76 -18.18
CA ALA A 281 -3.28 -10.14 -18.74
C ALA A 281 -4.24 -9.68 -17.64
N LEU A 282 -5.10 -8.72 -17.96
CA LEU A 282 -6.16 -8.19 -17.11
C LEU A 282 -7.03 -9.31 -16.52
N ALA A 283 -7.36 -10.35 -17.31
CA ALA A 283 -8.11 -11.51 -16.80
C ALA A 283 -7.42 -12.20 -15.61
N LYS A 284 -6.08 -12.29 -15.64
CA LYS A 284 -5.29 -12.85 -14.52
C LYS A 284 -5.17 -11.85 -13.37
N VAL A 285 -4.97 -10.57 -13.65
CA VAL A 285 -4.97 -9.52 -12.62
C VAL A 285 -6.29 -9.52 -11.85
N ALA A 286 -7.42 -9.71 -12.54
CA ALA A 286 -8.75 -9.77 -11.94
C ALA A 286 -8.95 -10.98 -11.01
N GLU A 287 -8.15 -12.05 -11.11
CA GLU A 287 -8.22 -13.20 -10.20
C GLU A 287 -7.88 -12.83 -8.74
N PHE A 288 -7.19 -11.69 -8.54
CA PHE A 288 -6.89 -11.14 -7.22
C PHE A 288 -7.99 -10.24 -6.64
N TYR A 289 -9.03 -9.93 -7.41
CA TYR A 289 -10.16 -9.07 -7.02
C TYR A 289 -11.46 -9.87 -7.07
N LYS A 290 -11.58 -10.91 -6.23
CA LYS A 290 -12.72 -11.84 -6.26
C LYS A 290 -13.96 -11.23 -5.61
N ASN A 291 -13.77 -10.43 -4.56
CA ASN A 291 -14.81 -9.78 -3.79
C ASN A 291 -14.64 -8.26 -3.77
N GLU A 292 -15.69 -7.55 -3.41
CA GLU A 292 -15.59 -6.11 -3.10
C GLU A 292 -14.65 -5.90 -1.90
N GLY A 293 -13.71 -4.97 -2.03
CA GLY A 293 -12.72 -4.68 -0.99
C GLY A 293 -11.42 -5.49 -1.07
N ASP A 294 -11.35 -6.50 -1.94
CA ASP A 294 -10.07 -7.13 -2.29
C ASP A 294 -9.13 -6.09 -2.91
N ILE A 295 -7.85 -6.15 -2.56
CA ILE A 295 -6.81 -5.27 -3.11
C ILE A 295 -5.63 -6.09 -3.63
N TRP A 296 -4.82 -5.50 -4.48
CA TRP A 296 -3.64 -6.16 -5.04
C TRP A 296 -2.67 -6.62 -3.93
N PRO A 297 -2.17 -7.87 -3.97
CA PRO A 297 -1.42 -8.46 -2.86
C PRO A 297 0.06 -8.02 -2.82
N GLU A 298 0.30 -6.72 -2.67
CA GLU A 298 1.61 -6.09 -2.45
C GLU A 298 1.58 -5.18 -1.22
N SER A 299 2.69 -4.46 -0.98
CA SER A 299 2.77 -3.43 0.05
C SER A 299 1.71 -2.33 -0.16
N SER A 300 1.44 -1.59 0.92
CA SER A 300 0.48 -0.46 0.94
C SER A 300 0.72 0.58 -0.15
N GLN A 301 1.97 0.75 -0.57
CA GLN A 301 2.35 1.70 -1.62
C GLN A 301 1.86 1.28 -3.01
N TYR A 302 1.92 -0.01 -3.33
CA TYR A 302 1.71 -0.49 -4.71
C TYR A 302 0.31 -1.00 -4.96
N THR A 303 -0.43 -1.31 -3.91
CA THR A 303 -1.71 -2.01 -4.03
C THR A 303 -2.75 -1.22 -4.85
N ASN A 304 -2.91 0.08 -4.57
CA ASN A 304 -3.89 0.93 -5.27
C ASN A 304 -3.46 1.27 -6.71
N ASP A 305 -2.16 1.43 -7.00
CA ASP A 305 -1.68 1.81 -8.33
C ASP A 305 -2.07 0.77 -9.41
N VAL A 306 -2.19 -0.51 -9.01
CA VAL A 306 -2.67 -1.58 -9.90
C VAL A 306 -4.15 -1.41 -10.24
N ALA A 307 -5.00 -1.14 -9.24
CA ALA A 307 -6.43 -0.91 -9.43
C ALA A 307 -6.69 0.36 -10.27
N GLU A 308 -5.98 1.44 -9.98
CA GLU A 308 -6.06 2.73 -10.69
C GLU A 308 -5.73 2.58 -12.18
N ARG A 309 -4.57 1.99 -12.51
CA ARG A 309 -4.12 1.82 -13.90
C ARG A 309 -4.98 0.84 -14.67
N SER A 310 -5.39 -0.25 -14.03
CA SER A 310 -6.30 -1.22 -14.65
C SER A 310 -7.64 -0.57 -14.97
N THR A 311 -8.21 0.21 -14.04
CA THR A 311 -9.46 0.95 -14.26
C THR A 311 -9.35 1.93 -15.43
N LYS A 312 -8.23 2.66 -15.53
CA LYS A 312 -7.98 3.57 -16.67
C LYS A 312 -7.99 2.83 -18.01
N LEU A 313 -7.28 1.72 -18.12
CA LEU A 313 -7.23 0.94 -19.36
C LEU A 313 -8.55 0.22 -19.65
N MET A 314 -9.27 -0.21 -18.62
CA MET A 314 -10.64 -0.74 -18.76
C MET A 314 -11.59 0.31 -19.32
N PHE A 315 -11.54 1.55 -18.80
CA PHE A 315 -12.30 2.67 -19.34
C PHE A 315 -11.94 2.97 -20.79
N LEU A 316 -10.65 3.14 -21.09
CA LEU A 316 -10.13 3.41 -22.44
C LEU A 316 -10.59 2.34 -23.44
N LEU A 317 -10.43 1.06 -23.09
CA LEU A 317 -10.77 -0.05 -23.97
C LEU A 317 -12.27 -0.26 -24.10
N THR A 318 -13.06 0.01 -23.06
CA THR A 318 -14.53 -0.05 -23.14
C THR A 318 -15.08 1.08 -24.02
N LYS A 319 -14.48 2.28 -23.95
CA LYS A 319 -14.76 3.37 -24.88
C LYS A 319 -14.40 2.99 -26.32
N TYR A 320 -13.24 2.35 -26.50
CA TYR A 320 -12.82 1.83 -27.80
C TYR A 320 -13.79 0.74 -28.30
N ASP A 321 -14.08 -0.30 -27.53
CA ASP A 321 -15.01 -1.37 -27.90
C ASP A 321 -16.01 -1.64 -26.77
N PRO A 322 -17.22 -1.06 -26.85
CA PRO A 322 -18.27 -1.25 -25.83
C PRO A 322 -18.72 -2.71 -25.66
N ASN A 323 -18.35 -3.62 -26.57
CA ASN A 323 -18.66 -5.04 -26.41
C ASN A 323 -17.78 -5.73 -25.36
N LEU A 324 -16.64 -5.15 -24.99
CA LEU A 324 -15.74 -5.71 -23.97
C LEU A 324 -16.35 -5.70 -22.57
N LYS A 325 -17.17 -4.69 -22.25
CA LYS A 325 -17.89 -4.55 -20.98
C LYS A 325 -17.01 -4.78 -19.75
N LEU A 326 -15.82 -4.18 -19.71
CA LEU A 326 -14.80 -4.50 -18.71
C LEU A 326 -15.20 -4.09 -17.30
N GLY A 327 -15.93 -2.99 -17.14
CA GLY A 327 -16.48 -2.56 -15.84
C GLY A 327 -17.51 -3.53 -15.29
N ARG A 328 -18.30 -4.17 -16.16
CA ARG A 328 -19.23 -5.24 -15.76
C ARG A 328 -18.52 -6.57 -15.53
N THR A 329 -17.46 -6.84 -16.27
CA THR A 329 -16.73 -8.12 -16.20
C THR A 329 -15.82 -8.18 -14.99
N TYR A 330 -15.17 -7.06 -14.63
CA TYR A 330 -14.22 -6.96 -13.54
C TYR A 330 -14.53 -5.78 -12.60
N PRO A 331 -15.75 -5.69 -12.03
CA PRO A 331 -16.17 -4.53 -11.24
C PRO A 331 -15.33 -4.34 -9.97
N ASN A 332 -14.78 -5.42 -9.42
CA ASN A 332 -14.05 -5.37 -8.15
C ASN A 332 -12.71 -4.63 -8.26
N ILE A 333 -12.12 -4.53 -9.45
CA ILE A 333 -10.89 -3.76 -9.68
C ILE A 333 -11.11 -2.26 -9.35
N PRO A 334 -12.09 -1.56 -9.96
CA PRO A 334 -12.36 -0.17 -9.56
C PRO A 334 -12.89 -0.04 -8.13
N TRP A 335 -13.67 -1.00 -7.62
CA TRP A 335 -14.12 -0.98 -6.21
C TRP A 335 -12.97 -0.91 -5.21
N ALA A 336 -11.84 -1.54 -5.52
CA ALA A 336 -10.66 -1.61 -4.65
C ALA A 336 -10.01 -0.25 -4.38
N ILE A 337 -10.20 0.75 -5.26
CA ILE A 337 -9.49 2.04 -5.19
C ILE A 337 -9.75 2.77 -3.86
N GLN A 338 -10.95 2.62 -3.27
CA GLN A 338 -11.29 3.27 -2.00
C GLN A 338 -10.80 2.48 -0.76
N ARG A 339 -10.30 1.26 -0.90
CA ARG A 339 -10.04 0.38 0.25
C ARG A 339 -9.05 0.99 1.25
N LEU A 340 -8.03 1.71 0.77
CA LEU A 340 -7.03 2.33 1.62
C LEU A 340 -7.60 3.39 2.58
N ASP A 341 -8.75 4.00 2.26
CA ASP A 341 -9.40 4.97 3.15
C ASP A 341 -9.91 4.33 4.47
N TYR A 342 -10.09 3.01 4.50
CA TYR A 342 -10.46 2.24 5.70
C TYR A 342 -9.24 1.66 6.43
N LEU A 343 -8.07 1.67 5.80
CA LEU A 343 -6.81 1.18 6.34
C LEU A 343 -5.93 2.35 6.83
N VAL A 344 -6.52 3.19 7.69
CA VAL A 344 -5.86 4.34 8.32
C VAL A 344 -5.86 4.25 9.86
N ASN A 345 -4.92 4.96 10.47
CA ASN A 345 -4.88 5.29 11.89
C ASN A 345 -5.91 6.38 12.22
N PRO A 346 -6.23 6.63 13.51
CA PRO A 346 -7.18 7.67 13.89
C PRO A 346 -6.81 9.09 13.44
N ASN A 347 -5.52 9.36 13.16
CA ASN A 347 -5.06 10.63 12.58
C ASN A 347 -5.14 10.70 11.03
N GLY A 348 -5.63 9.65 10.37
CA GLY A 348 -5.73 9.55 8.91
C GLY A 348 -4.49 9.02 8.19
N GLU A 349 -3.40 8.70 8.91
CA GLU A 349 -2.21 8.09 8.30
C GLU A 349 -2.47 6.62 7.95
N LEU A 350 -2.03 6.16 6.79
CA LEU A 350 -2.14 4.75 6.40
C LEU A 350 -1.41 3.81 7.37
N LEU A 351 -1.93 2.58 7.48
CA LEU A 351 -1.15 1.48 8.04
C LEU A 351 0.08 1.22 7.17
N LEU A 352 1.20 0.90 7.82
CA LEU A 352 2.45 0.63 7.16
C LEU A 352 2.72 -0.88 7.11
N TRP A 353 2.81 -1.44 5.90
CA TRP A 353 3.27 -2.82 5.68
C TRP A 353 4.13 -2.91 4.42
N GLY A 354 5.18 -3.74 4.50
CA GLY A 354 6.19 -3.89 3.45
C GLY A 354 6.86 -2.56 3.11
N ASP A 355 7.22 -2.40 1.83
CA ASP A 355 7.69 -1.15 1.26
C ASP A 355 6.53 -0.13 1.15
N GLY A 356 6.01 0.34 2.28
CA GLY A 356 4.84 1.20 2.38
C GLY A 356 5.14 2.68 2.66
N HIS A 357 4.08 3.50 2.63
CA HIS A 357 4.10 4.91 3.07
C HIS A 357 2.94 5.18 4.03
N ARG A 358 3.12 6.10 4.98
CA ARG A 358 2.04 6.53 5.89
C ARG A 358 1.10 7.56 5.28
N LYS A 359 1.49 8.17 4.17
CA LYS A 359 0.72 9.18 3.47
C LYS A 359 0.31 8.66 2.11
N TYR A 360 -0.96 8.88 1.79
CA TYR A 360 -1.52 8.55 0.49
C TYR A 360 -2.32 9.73 -0.04
N LYS A 361 -2.24 9.93 -1.36
CA LYS A 361 -3.05 10.91 -2.07
C LYS A 361 -4.21 10.18 -2.68
N THR A 362 -5.44 10.52 -2.27
CA THR A 362 -6.66 9.96 -2.87
C THR A 362 -6.66 10.17 -4.38
N PRO A 363 -6.92 9.14 -5.20
CA PRO A 363 -6.73 9.16 -6.63
C PRO A 363 -8.03 9.58 -7.31
N TYR A 364 -8.45 10.83 -7.11
CA TYR A 364 -9.77 11.30 -7.56
C TYR A 364 -10.00 11.15 -9.08
N GLU A 365 -8.95 11.20 -9.90
CA GLU A 365 -9.05 10.89 -11.33
C GLU A 365 -9.45 9.43 -11.59
N ALA A 366 -8.95 8.49 -10.78
CA ALA A 366 -9.36 7.08 -10.85
C ALA A 366 -10.80 6.87 -10.37
N PHE A 367 -11.28 7.68 -9.41
CA PHE A 367 -12.70 7.69 -9.03
C PHE A 367 -13.59 8.16 -10.19
N GLU A 368 -13.20 9.21 -10.91
CA GLU A 368 -13.91 9.67 -12.12
C GLU A 368 -13.93 8.58 -13.20
N LEU A 369 -12.80 7.91 -13.43
CA LEU A 369 -12.71 6.81 -14.39
C LEU A 369 -13.60 5.63 -13.98
N ALA A 370 -13.63 5.27 -12.70
CA ALA A 370 -14.49 4.21 -12.16
C ALA A 370 -15.98 4.56 -12.29
N TYR A 371 -16.36 5.81 -11.99
CA TYR A 371 -17.72 6.31 -12.21
C TYR A 371 -18.12 6.21 -13.69
N ASN A 372 -17.29 6.73 -14.60
CA ASN A 372 -17.57 6.73 -16.03
C ASN A 372 -17.60 5.31 -16.61
N LEU A 373 -16.72 4.43 -16.15
CA LEU A 373 -16.74 3.01 -16.53
C LEU A 373 -18.02 2.33 -16.05
N GLY A 374 -18.45 2.61 -14.81
CA GLY A 374 -19.73 2.15 -14.27
C GLY A 374 -20.90 2.56 -15.16
N LYS A 375 -20.92 3.83 -15.60
CA LYS A 375 -21.93 4.33 -16.54
C LYS A 375 -21.92 3.62 -17.90
N LEU A 376 -20.74 3.48 -18.50
CA LEU A 376 -20.60 2.87 -19.83
C LEU A 376 -21.13 1.43 -19.83
N ASP A 377 -20.86 0.69 -18.75
CA ASP A 377 -21.22 -0.73 -18.63
C ASP A 377 -22.48 -1.00 -17.79
N SER A 378 -23.18 0.06 -17.37
CA SER A 378 -24.36 0.01 -16.50
C SER A 378 -24.12 -0.83 -15.24
N VAL A 379 -23.18 -0.39 -14.40
CA VAL A 379 -22.83 -0.98 -13.10
C VAL A 379 -23.21 0.03 -12.01
N PRO A 380 -24.46 0.00 -11.50
CA PRO A 380 -24.96 1.05 -10.60
C PRO A 380 -24.20 1.19 -9.29
N GLY A 381 -23.55 0.11 -8.81
CA GLY A 381 -22.71 0.15 -7.61
C GLY A 381 -21.53 1.11 -7.75
N LEU A 382 -20.78 0.99 -8.86
CA LEU A 382 -19.66 1.88 -9.17
C LEU A 382 -20.15 3.31 -9.38
N GLU A 383 -21.25 3.49 -10.12
CA GLU A 383 -21.83 4.82 -10.36
C GLU A 383 -22.17 5.52 -9.03
N LYS A 384 -22.89 4.83 -8.14
CA LYS A 384 -23.34 5.38 -6.86
C LYS A 384 -22.17 5.69 -5.93
N GLN A 385 -21.24 4.74 -5.77
CA GLN A 385 -20.10 4.91 -4.86
C GLN A 385 -19.25 6.12 -5.27
N PHE A 386 -18.80 6.15 -6.52
CA PHE A 386 -17.85 7.17 -6.96
C PHE A 386 -18.49 8.53 -7.20
N SER A 387 -19.77 8.61 -7.60
CA SER A 387 -20.48 9.90 -7.62
C SER A 387 -20.64 10.49 -6.22
N THR A 388 -20.89 9.66 -5.21
CA THR A 388 -20.97 10.10 -3.81
C THR A 388 -19.62 10.66 -3.36
N LEU A 389 -18.54 9.89 -3.52
CA LEU A 389 -17.18 10.29 -3.13
C LEU A 389 -16.69 11.56 -3.83
N LEU A 390 -16.93 11.67 -5.14
CA LEU A 390 -16.55 12.86 -5.91
C LEU A 390 -17.37 14.07 -5.50
N GLY A 391 -18.67 13.91 -5.25
CA GLY A 391 -19.55 14.96 -4.75
C GLY A 391 -19.07 15.57 -3.42
N ALA A 392 -18.61 14.72 -2.49
CA ALA A 392 -18.02 15.16 -1.23
C ALA A 392 -16.65 15.80 -1.39
N ALA A 393 -15.74 15.17 -2.16
CA ALA A 393 -14.42 15.72 -2.36
C ALA A 393 -14.44 17.10 -3.06
N MET A 394 -15.37 17.31 -4.00
CA MET A 394 -15.55 18.60 -4.66
C MET A 394 -16.21 19.65 -3.75
N SER A 395 -17.19 19.26 -2.92
CA SER A 395 -17.84 20.19 -1.98
C SER A 395 -16.88 20.72 -0.90
N GLU A 396 -15.96 19.86 -0.45
CA GLU A 396 -14.92 20.18 0.52
C GLU A 396 -13.68 20.86 -0.10
N GLY A 397 -13.61 20.97 -1.43
CA GLY A 397 -12.45 21.52 -2.14
C GLY A 397 -11.20 20.63 -2.13
N LYS A 398 -11.34 19.35 -1.79
CA LYS A 398 -10.25 18.35 -1.84
C LYS A 398 -9.94 17.90 -3.27
N TYR A 399 -10.91 18.00 -4.18
CA TYR A 399 -10.75 17.64 -5.58
C TYR A 399 -11.14 18.78 -6.53
N HIS A 400 -10.25 19.06 -7.48
CA HIS A 400 -10.50 19.89 -8.64
C HIS A 400 -10.01 19.17 -9.89
N ARG A 401 -10.82 19.22 -10.95
CA ARG A 401 -10.44 18.68 -12.25
C ARG A 401 -9.33 19.53 -12.86
N GLU A 402 -8.28 18.86 -13.30
CA GLU A 402 -7.18 19.43 -14.07
C GLU A 402 -6.63 18.39 -15.05
N GLY A 403 -5.84 18.83 -16.04
CA GLY A 403 -5.19 17.92 -16.98
C GLY A 403 -5.99 17.61 -18.25
N LEU A 404 -5.30 17.06 -19.25
CA LEU A 404 -5.87 16.72 -20.55
C LEU A 404 -6.94 15.65 -20.44
N GLU A 405 -6.73 14.62 -19.63
CA GLU A 405 -7.69 13.51 -19.48
C GLU A 405 -9.01 14.02 -18.89
N ALA A 406 -8.98 14.86 -17.85
CA ALA A 406 -10.19 15.49 -17.33
C ALA A 406 -10.87 16.39 -18.37
N LEU A 407 -10.09 17.21 -19.09
CA LEU A 407 -10.59 18.06 -20.18
C LEU A 407 -11.25 17.23 -21.29
N LEU A 408 -10.77 16.03 -21.58
CA LEU A 408 -11.27 15.21 -22.68
C LEU A 408 -12.35 14.20 -22.26
N TRP A 409 -12.37 13.74 -21.00
CA TRP A 409 -13.20 12.59 -20.59
C TRP A 409 -14.27 12.90 -19.54
N PHE A 410 -14.05 13.88 -18.65
CA PHE A 410 -14.97 14.10 -17.52
C PHE A 410 -15.98 15.20 -17.85
N HIS A 411 -17.27 14.84 -17.93
CA HIS A 411 -18.33 15.76 -18.37
C HIS A 411 -19.44 15.99 -17.34
N GLN A 412 -19.58 15.11 -16.35
CA GLN A 412 -20.70 15.11 -15.42
C GLN A 412 -20.35 15.93 -14.18
N ASP A 413 -21.28 16.72 -13.65
CA ASP A 413 -21.13 17.24 -12.29
C ASP A 413 -21.78 16.30 -11.28
N PHE A 414 -21.40 16.43 -10.01
CA PHE A 414 -21.87 15.59 -8.92
C PHE A 414 -22.68 16.41 -7.92
N GLU A 415 -23.72 15.79 -7.36
CA GLU A 415 -24.44 16.38 -6.25
C GLU A 415 -23.52 16.53 -5.05
N LYS A 416 -23.68 17.63 -4.30
CA LYS A 416 -22.93 17.82 -3.07
C LYS A 416 -23.38 16.77 -2.05
N ASN A 417 -22.43 16.03 -1.54
CA ASN A 417 -22.64 15.03 -0.51
C ASN A 417 -21.70 15.34 0.66
N ASP A 418 -22.14 14.99 1.87
CA ASP A 418 -21.26 14.87 3.02
C ASP A 418 -21.00 13.38 3.23
N ILE A 419 -19.74 13.00 3.42
CA ILE A 419 -19.37 11.61 3.69
C ILE A 419 -18.57 11.55 4.97
N GLU A 420 -19.03 10.68 5.86
CA GLU A 420 -18.25 10.24 7.01
C GLU A 420 -17.82 8.79 6.74
N ILE A 421 -16.50 8.56 6.72
CA ILE A 421 -15.95 7.21 6.60
C ILE A 421 -15.97 6.59 7.99
N ASN A 422 -16.89 5.66 8.19
CA ASN A 422 -16.99 4.91 9.43
C ASN A 422 -15.88 3.85 9.48
N LEU A 423 -14.81 4.12 10.22
CA LEU A 423 -13.75 3.15 10.43
C LEU A 423 -14.25 2.05 11.38
N PRO A 424 -14.23 0.78 10.97
CA PRO A 424 -14.68 -0.31 11.83
C PRO A 424 -13.74 -0.48 13.03
N ARG A 425 -14.29 -1.01 14.14
CA ARG A 425 -13.52 -1.39 15.35
C ARG A 425 -12.36 -2.32 14.99
N THR A 426 -12.61 -3.29 14.12
CA THR A 426 -11.63 -4.26 13.68
C THR A 426 -11.74 -4.44 12.18
N ASP A 427 -10.61 -4.75 11.56
CA ASP A 427 -10.51 -4.99 10.12
C ASP A 427 -9.33 -5.94 9.85
N GLU A 428 -9.20 -6.39 8.61
CA GLU A 428 -8.12 -7.27 8.19
C GLU A 428 -7.56 -6.91 6.81
N GLN A 429 -6.32 -7.34 6.58
CA GLN A 429 -5.72 -7.41 5.25
C GLN A 429 -5.12 -8.81 5.04
N PRO A 430 -5.90 -9.75 4.46
CA PRO A 430 -5.56 -11.18 4.48
C PRO A 430 -4.22 -11.51 3.84
N HIS A 431 -3.89 -10.92 2.68
CA HIS A 431 -2.61 -11.20 1.99
C HIS A 431 -1.39 -10.71 2.77
N ALA A 432 -1.58 -9.79 3.72
CA ALA A 432 -0.53 -9.25 4.57
C ALA A 432 -0.52 -9.87 5.97
N GLY A 433 -1.44 -10.80 6.26
CA GLY A 433 -1.63 -11.38 7.59
C GLY A 433 -1.99 -10.35 8.66
N ILE A 434 -2.59 -9.21 8.27
CA ILE A 434 -2.86 -8.09 9.18
C ILE A 434 -4.24 -8.24 9.82
N PHE A 435 -4.28 -8.08 11.13
CA PHE A 435 -5.51 -7.93 11.93
C PHE A 435 -5.38 -6.68 12.79
N LEU A 436 -6.25 -5.69 12.55
CA LEU A 436 -6.20 -4.40 13.24
C LEU A 436 -7.33 -4.25 14.28
N GLN A 437 -7.07 -3.47 15.31
CA GLN A 437 -8.01 -3.10 16.36
C GLN A 437 -7.94 -1.58 16.58
N ARG A 438 -9.08 -0.92 16.65
CA ARG A 438 -9.24 0.53 16.87
C ARG A 438 -10.20 0.84 17.99
N ASN A 439 -9.94 1.89 18.75
CA ASN A 439 -10.88 2.52 19.65
C ASN A 439 -10.80 4.05 19.44
N LEU A 440 -11.73 4.61 18.64
CA LEU A 440 -11.71 6.03 18.22
C LEU A 440 -12.05 7.04 19.34
N SER A 441 -12.28 6.57 20.57
CA SER A 441 -12.77 7.36 21.70
C SER A 441 -14.15 8.01 21.47
N SER A 442 -14.88 8.24 22.56
CA SER A 442 -16.11 9.04 22.54
C SER A 442 -15.86 10.54 22.43
N THR A 443 -14.61 11.00 22.56
CA THR A 443 -14.25 12.42 22.40
C THR A 443 -14.15 12.86 20.94
N ASN A 444 -14.07 11.90 20.00
CA ASN A 444 -13.78 12.12 18.57
C ASN A 444 -12.46 12.87 18.30
N ASN A 445 -11.56 12.92 19.30
CA ASN A 445 -10.24 13.50 19.14
C ASN A 445 -9.24 12.39 18.79
N PRO A 446 -8.51 12.48 17.65
CA PRO A 446 -7.49 11.52 17.29
C PRO A 446 -6.42 11.30 18.36
N ASP A 447 -6.17 12.29 19.23
CA ASP A 447 -5.23 12.17 20.34
C ASP A 447 -5.68 11.15 21.40
N ASP A 448 -6.99 11.04 21.61
CA ASP A 448 -7.58 10.11 22.58
C ASP A 448 -7.83 8.71 21.98
N GLY A 449 -7.59 8.57 20.68
CA GLY A 449 -7.72 7.33 19.93
C GLY A 449 -6.64 6.32 20.29
N LEU A 450 -7.01 5.05 20.31
CA LEU A 450 -6.10 3.92 20.43
C LEU A 450 -6.25 3.05 19.19
N MET A 451 -5.14 2.58 18.63
CA MET A 451 -5.14 1.59 17.57
C MET A 451 -3.88 0.72 17.63
N CYS A 452 -4.03 -0.56 17.34
CA CYS A 452 -2.91 -1.45 17.08
C CYS A 452 -3.23 -2.40 15.92
N PHE A 453 -2.20 -3.01 15.34
CA PHE A 453 -2.38 -4.17 14.49
C PHE A 453 -1.28 -5.19 14.72
N VAL A 454 -1.57 -6.44 14.40
CA VAL A 454 -0.55 -7.50 14.27
C VAL A 454 -0.54 -7.93 12.80
N GLY A 455 0.65 -8.11 12.23
CA GLY A 455 0.81 -8.41 10.80
C GLY A 455 2.04 -9.26 10.49
N GLY A 456 2.13 -9.72 9.25
CA GLY A 456 3.27 -10.45 8.70
C GLY A 456 2.83 -11.48 7.67
N ALA A 457 3.25 -11.32 6.42
CA ALA A 457 3.14 -12.36 5.40
C ALA A 457 4.18 -12.16 4.31
N SER A 458 4.49 -13.22 3.57
CA SER A 458 5.25 -13.10 2.33
C SER A 458 4.43 -12.43 1.22
N MET A 459 5.03 -11.45 0.56
CA MET A 459 4.44 -10.76 -0.59
C MET A 459 5.53 -10.07 -1.42
N VAL A 460 5.20 -9.71 -2.66
CA VAL A 460 6.03 -8.81 -3.46
C VAL A 460 6.09 -7.45 -2.76
N HIS A 461 7.29 -6.86 -2.68
CA HIS A 461 7.56 -5.66 -1.87
C HIS A 461 7.28 -5.84 -0.36
N GLY A 462 7.20 -7.08 0.11
CA GLY A 462 7.08 -7.43 1.53
C GLY A 462 8.41 -7.40 2.29
N HIS A 463 8.30 -7.47 3.61
CA HIS A 463 9.42 -7.62 4.54
C HIS A 463 9.35 -9.00 5.21
N ALA A 464 10.51 -9.58 5.55
CA ALA A 464 10.58 -10.73 6.46
C ALA A 464 10.48 -10.22 7.91
N SER A 465 9.26 -9.82 8.31
CA SER A 465 8.99 -9.09 9.56
C SER A 465 8.70 -9.98 10.77
N GLY A 466 8.48 -11.28 10.56
CA GLY A 466 7.80 -12.13 11.54
C GLY A 466 6.42 -11.59 11.91
N MET A 467 5.93 -11.92 13.10
CA MET A 467 4.65 -11.46 13.65
C MET A 467 4.81 -10.11 14.37
N TYR A 468 4.88 -9.03 13.59
CA TYR A 468 5.15 -7.67 14.08
C TYR A 468 3.87 -6.92 14.49
N MET A 469 4.04 -5.80 15.20
CA MET A 469 2.95 -4.89 15.57
C MET A 469 3.31 -3.41 15.42
N GLU A 470 2.29 -2.56 15.29
CA GLU A 470 2.37 -1.12 15.54
C GLU A 470 1.36 -0.70 16.62
N LEU A 471 1.70 0.36 17.38
CA LEU A 471 0.89 0.94 18.45
C LEU A 471 0.71 2.45 18.25
N TYR A 472 -0.54 2.87 18.07
CA TYR A 472 -0.97 4.27 17.99
C TYR A 472 -1.47 4.78 19.35
N GLY A 473 -1.15 6.02 19.68
CA GLY A 473 -1.72 6.71 20.84
C GLY A 473 -1.23 8.14 20.91
N GLU A 474 -1.99 9.01 21.57
CA GLU A 474 -1.64 10.43 21.70
C GLU A 474 -1.51 11.14 20.33
N GLY A 475 -2.23 10.68 19.32
CA GLY A 475 -2.28 11.34 18.01
C GLY A 475 -1.27 10.82 16.98
N VAL A 476 -0.47 9.81 17.33
CA VAL A 476 0.65 9.34 16.50
C VAL A 476 0.92 7.85 16.69
N VAL A 477 1.51 7.20 15.69
CA VAL A 477 2.09 5.85 15.85
C VAL A 477 3.39 5.96 16.63
N LEU A 478 3.39 5.48 17.89
CA LEU A 478 4.54 5.52 18.80
C LEU A 478 5.36 4.24 18.72
N GLY A 479 4.70 3.08 18.85
CA GLY A 479 5.34 1.77 18.63
C GLY A 479 5.35 1.48 17.14
N VAL A 480 6.51 1.59 16.49
CA VAL A 480 6.62 1.73 15.03
C VAL A 480 7.32 0.55 14.37
N ASP A 481 6.93 0.26 13.13
CA ASP A 481 7.77 -0.44 12.14
C ASP A 481 8.83 0.53 11.57
N ASN A 482 9.96 0.01 11.07
CA ASN A 482 11.01 0.81 10.46
C ASN A 482 10.61 1.44 9.12
N GLY A 483 9.79 0.77 8.31
CA GLY A 483 9.34 1.26 7.01
C GLY A 483 10.35 1.16 5.88
N ARG A 484 10.12 1.93 4.81
CA ARG A 484 10.82 1.81 3.52
C ARG A 484 11.97 2.81 3.37
N GLY A 485 13.21 2.30 3.42
CA GLY A 485 14.40 3.04 2.98
C GLY A 485 14.57 3.10 1.45
N LYS A 486 15.64 3.77 0.99
CA LYS A 486 15.99 3.81 -0.44
C LYS A 486 16.39 2.41 -0.92
N TYR A 487 15.81 1.98 -2.05
CA TYR A 487 16.06 0.67 -2.64
C TYR A 487 17.55 0.40 -2.89
N ALA A 488 17.93 -0.88 -2.76
CA ALA A 488 19.29 -1.38 -3.01
C ALA A 488 20.39 -0.81 -2.11
N GLN A 489 20.05 -0.04 -1.07
CA GLN A 489 21.00 0.40 -0.05
C GLN A 489 21.18 -0.68 1.02
N ASP A 490 22.35 -0.70 1.65
CA ASP A 490 22.69 -1.68 2.70
C ASP A 490 21.64 -1.69 3.81
N ILE A 491 21.30 -0.51 4.34
CA ILE A 491 20.30 -0.35 5.40
C ILE A 491 18.91 -0.89 5.00
N HIS A 492 18.51 -0.70 3.75
CA HIS A 492 17.20 -1.14 3.30
C HIS A 492 17.16 -2.67 3.16
N GLU A 493 18.22 -3.28 2.63
CA GLU A 493 18.29 -4.72 2.36
C GLU A 493 18.61 -5.53 3.63
N ASN A 494 19.52 -5.04 4.48
CA ASN A 494 20.08 -5.76 5.62
C ASN A 494 19.57 -5.28 6.99
N TYR A 495 18.57 -4.40 7.01
CA TYR A 495 17.88 -4.00 8.23
C TYR A 495 16.38 -3.83 8.00
N SER A 496 15.94 -2.80 7.26
CA SER A 496 14.53 -2.40 7.16
C SER A 496 13.57 -3.52 6.76
N ARG A 497 14.04 -4.45 5.91
CA ARG A 497 13.24 -5.54 5.34
C ARG A 497 13.26 -6.84 6.14
N ILE A 498 13.97 -6.92 7.26
CA ILE A 498 14.20 -8.17 7.99
C ILE A 498 14.01 -8.00 9.52
N PHE A 499 13.70 -9.10 10.20
CA PHE A 499 13.21 -9.21 11.59
C PHE A 499 13.70 -8.16 12.60
N ALA A 500 14.98 -7.77 12.60
CA ALA A 500 15.50 -6.83 13.60
C ALA A 500 14.97 -5.40 13.48
N ALA A 501 14.29 -5.06 12.38
CA ALA A 501 13.64 -3.77 12.17
C ALA A 501 12.18 -3.74 12.66
N HIS A 502 11.69 -4.85 13.22
CA HIS A 502 10.27 -5.08 13.50
C HIS A 502 10.00 -5.31 14.99
N ASN A 503 8.77 -5.00 15.43
CA ASN A 503 8.29 -5.28 16.80
C ASN A 503 7.81 -6.72 16.94
N THR A 504 8.76 -7.65 16.86
CA THR A 504 8.55 -9.11 16.76
C THR A 504 9.46 -9.87 17.72
N VAL A 505 9.49 -11.21 17.62
CA VAL A 505 10.45 -12.07 18.33
C VAL A 505 11.43 -12.70 17.34
N ILE A 506 12.72 -12.60 17.66
CA ILE A 506 13.81 -13.34 16.99
C ILE A 506 14.14 -14.59 17.81
N VAL A 507 14.12 -15.75 17.14
CA VAL A 507 14.44 -17.05 17.73
C VAL A 507 15.90 -17.37 17.50
N ASN A 508 16.61 -17.73 18.58
CA ASN A 508 18.02 -18.15 18.57
C ASN A 508 18.99 -17.18 17.87
N GLY A 509 18.60 -15.91 17.70
CA GLY A 509 19.35 -14.93 16.93
C GLY A 509 19.46 -15.26 15.43
N ALA A 510 18.56 -16.08 14.90
CA ALA A 510 18.68 -16.70 13.58
C ALA A 510 17.44 -16.55 12.67
N SER A 511 16.34 -15.95 13.16
CA SER A 511 15.15 -15.70 12.34
C SER A 511 15.49 -14.97 11.04
N GLN A 512 14.90 -15.45 9.94
CA GLN A 512 15.13 -14.93 8.60
C GLN A 512 13.99 -15.31 7.65
N GLY A 513 13.93 -14.64 6.51
CA GLY A 513 13.15 -15.12 5.37
C GLY A 513 13.90 -16.18 4.55
N GLU A 514 13.15 -16.99 3.81
CA GLU A 514 13.66 -18.00 2.87
C GLU A 514 12.70 -18.20 1.70
N GLY A 515 13.23 -18.24 0.47
CA GLY A 515 12.44 -18.46 -0.73
C GLY A 515 11.59 -17.27 -1.17
N GLU A 516 10.66 -17.53 -2.10
CA GLU A 516 9.69 -16.56 -2.63
C GLU A 516 10.30 -15.22 -3.11
N TRP A 517 9.66 -14.08 -2.84
CA TRP A 517 10.08 -12.76 -3.29
C TRP A 517 11.47 -12.42 -2.73
N VAL A 518 12.48 -12.42 -3.60
CA VAL A 518 13.87 -12.01 -3.32
C VAL A 518 14.49 -12.64 -2.06
N ASN A 519 14.10 -13.87 -1.72
CA ASN A 519 14.54 -14.60 -0.52
C ASN A 519 14.05 -13.99 0.81
N LEU A 520 12.87 -13.38 0.81
CA LEU A 520 12.17 -12.85 1.99
C LEU A 520 10.91 -13.64 2.34
N GLY A 521 10.70 -14.82 1.74
CA GLY A 521 9.55 -15.67 2.05
C GLY A 521 9.46 -15.99 3.54
N MET A 522 8.24 -15.99 4.07
CA MET A 522 7.92 -16.38 5.44
C MET A 522 6.45 -16.81 5.51
N GLU A 523 6.10 -17.50 6.58
CA GLU A 523 4.71 -17.89 6.82
C GLU A 523 3.80 -16.67 7.01
N THR A 524 2.51 -16.87 6.77
CA THR A 524 1.51 -15.82 6.99
C THR A 524 1.02 -15.87 8.44
N VAL A 525 0.95 -14.71 9.09
CA VAL A 525 0.27 -14.55 10.37
C VAL A 525 -1.21 -14.90 10.20
N THR A 526 -1.70 -15.80 11.02
CA THR A 526 -3.09 -16.30 10.96
C THR A 526 -3.87 -15.93 12.22
N LEU A 527 -5.18 -15.73 12.06
CA LEU A 527 -6.08 -15.46 13.18
C LEU A 527 -6.36 -16.73 13.98
N ALA A 528 -6.14 -16.69 15.30
CA ALA A 528 -6.58 -17.73 16.22
C ALA A 528 -7.94 -17.38 16.83
N SER A 529 -8.10 -16.14 17.28
CA SER A 529 -9.32 -15.63 17.90
C SER A 529 -9.32 -14.11 17.92
N MET A 530 -10.48 -13.48 17.78
CA MET A 530 -10.61 -12.01 17.82
C MET A 530 -12.03 -11.63 18.24
N GLU A 531 -12.17 -10.52 18.95
CA GLU A 531 -13.45 -9.87 19.16
C GLU A 531 -13.30 -8.35 19.06
N PRO A 532 -14.15 -7.68 18.25
CA PRO A 532 -15.04 -8.29 17.25
C PRO A 532 -14.27 -8.86 16.04
N MET A 533 -14.86 -9.82 15.33
CA MET A 533 -14.32 -10.25 14.02
C MET A 533 -14.30 -9.05 13.04
N PRO A 534 -13.42 -9.06 12.01
CA PRO A 534 -13.27 -7.94 11.08
C PRO A 534 -14.61 -7.41 10.56
N THR A 535 -14.79 -6.09 10.62
CA THR A 535 -16.00 -5.34 10.21
C THR A 535 -17.28 -5.61 11.02
N GLN A 536 -17.24 -6.51 12.00
CA GLN A 536 -18.39 -6.78 12.88
C GLN A 536 -18.47 -5.79 14.05
N GLU A 537 -19.66 -5.63 14.61
CA GLU A 537 -19.89 -4.77 15.77
C GLU A 537 -19.23 -5.37 17.03
N ALA A 538 -18.58 -4.51 17.81
CA ALA A 538 -18.00 -4.87 19.09
C ALA A 538 -19.08 -5.08 20.17
N VAL A 539 -18.93 -6.11 21.00
CA VAL A 539 -19.78 -6.28 22.17
C VAL A 539 -19.45 -5.26 23.26
N SER A 540 -18.19 -4.82 23.34
CA SER A 540 -17.71 -3.83 24.30
C SER A 540 -17.39 -2.49 23.63
N PRO A 541 -17.78 -1.34 24.23
CA PRO A 541 -17.32 -0.03 23.78
C PRO A 541 -15.84 0.23 24.13
N ASN A 542 -15.32 -0.46 25.15
CA ASN A 542 -14.02 -0.14 25.76
C ASN A 542 -12.91 -1.11 25.33
N TYR A 543 -13.27 -2.36 25.08
CA TYR A 543 -12.30 -3.45 24.97
C TYR A 543 -12.38 -4.15 23.61
N SER A 544 -11.25 -4.66 23.15
CA SER A 544 -11.15 -5.62 22.06
C SER A 544 -9.88 -6.45 22.26
N PHE A 545 -9.82 -7.62 21.62
CA PHE A 545 -8.59 -8.41 21.59
C PHE A 545 -8.41 -9.13 20.26
N THR A 546 -7.16 -9.48 19.97
CA THR A 546 -6.76 -10.43 18.93
C THR A 546 -5.81 -11.46 19.53
N THR A 547 -5.85 -12.68 19.02
CA THR A 547 -4.82 -13.69 19.18
C THR A 547 -4.47 -14.23 17.81
N THR A 548 -3.19 -14.19 17.47
CA THR A 548 -2.66 -14.60 16.16
C THR A 548 -1.57 -15.64 16.32
N ASN A 549 -1.39 -16.48 15.32
CA ASN A 549 -0.34 -17.50 15.26
C ASN A 549 0.62 -17.22 14.11
N PHE A 550 1.87 -17.60 14.29
CA PHE A 550 2.92 -17.53 13.28
C PHE A 550 3.91 -18.68 13.49
N TYR A 551 4.48 -19.21 12.40
CA TYR A 551 5.56 -20.17 12.45
C TYR A 551 6.83 -19.55 11.88
N ASP A 552 7.85 -19.40 12.72
CA ASP A 552 9.17 -18.91 12.31
C ASP A 552 9.96 -20.08 11.72
N GLY A 553 9.80 -20.31 10.42
CA GLY A 553 10.33 -21.50 9.73
C GLY A 553 11.49 -21.23 8.77
N GLY A 554 11.94 -19.99 8.62
CA GLY A 554 12.99 -19.65 7.65
C GLY A 554 14.38 -20.08 8.13
N GLY A 555 15.15 -20.77 7.29
CA GLY A 555 16.45 -21.34 7.69
C GLY A 555 16.34 -22.61 8.52
N ASP A 556 17.39 -22.90 9.30
CA ASP A 556 17.59 -24.17 10.04
C ASP A 556 17.78 -24.00 11.57
N LYS A 557 17.52 -22.80 12.09
CA LYS A 557 17.85 -22.43 13.48
C LYS A 557 16.76 -21.66 14.21
N ALA A 558 15.64 -21.37 13.57
CA ALA A 558 14.58 -20.51 14.09
C ALA A 558 13.24 -21.22 14.28
N GLU A 559 13.15 -22.51 13.91
CA GLU A 559 11.93 -23.32 13.84
C GLU A 559 11.11 -23.23 15.13
N ALA A 560 10.12 -22.34 15.14
CA ALA A 560 9.35 -22.03 16.35
C ALA A 560 7.88 -21.73 16.08
N GLU A 561 7.04 -22.23 16.97
CA GLU A 561 5.65 -21.83 17.07
C GLU A 561 5.52 -20.56 17.91
N GLN A 562 4.90 -19.54 17.34
CA GLN A 562 4.66 -18.26 17.99
C GLN A 562 3.17 -17.95 18.06
N GLN A 563 2.76 -17.33 19.16
CA GLN A 563 1.39 -16.85 19.36
C GLN A 563 1.42 -15.50 20.07
N ARG A 564 0.64 -14.54 19.58
CA ARG A 564 0.57 -13.19 20.17
C ARG A 564 -0.86 -12.84 20.50
N THR A 565 -1.13 -12.49 21.76
CA THR A 565 -2.41 -11.91 22.17
C THR A 565 -2.21 -10.41 22.40
N MET A 566 -2.93 -9.59 21.63
CA MET A 566 -3.00 -8.14 21.79
C MET A 566 -4.38 -7.76 22.30
N ALA A 567 -4.46 -7.00 23.39
CA ALA A 567 -5.71 -6.41 23.86
C ALA A 567 -5.60 -4.88 23.92
N LEU A 568 -6.66 -4.20 23.50
CA LEU A 568 -6.82 -2.76 23.64
C LEU A 568 -7.80 -2.52 24.78
N VAL A 569 -7.33 -1.87 25.84
CA VAL A 569 -8.12 -1.62 27.07
C VAL A 569 -8.28 -0.12 27.30
N ARG A 570 -9.48 0.39 27.04
CA ARG A 570 -9.82 1.78 27.37
C ARG A 570 -10.27 1.89 28.83
N THR A 571 -9.69 2.83 29.58
CA THR A 571 -10.01 3.07 30.99
C THR A 571 -10.85 4.33 31.20
N SER A 572 -10.79 5.29 30.26
CA SER A 572 -11.66 6.48 30.21
C SER A 572 -11.79 7.00 28.78
N PRO A 573 -12.58 8.05 28.51
CA PRO A 573 -12.57 8.72 27.21
C PRO A 573 -11.18 9.14 26.73
N THR A 574 -10.24 9.46 27.63
CA THR A 574 -8.91 9.99 27.27
C THR A 574 -7.74 9.09 27.67
N THR A 575 -8.00 7.96 28.34
CA THR A 575 -6.93 7.06 28.83
C THR A 575 -7.20 5.61 28.45
N GLY A 576 -6.12 4.86 28.27
CA GLY A 576 -6.15 3.43 28.04
C GLY A 576 -4.76 2.88 27.72
N TYR A 577 -4.66 1.58 27.60
CA TYR A 577 -3.40 0.89 27.39
C TYR A 577 -3.58 -0.36 26.51
N TYR A 578 -2.47 -0.91 26.05
CA TYR A 578 -2.41 -2.19 25.37
C TYR A 578 -1.84 -3.26 26.28
N LEU A 579 -2.29 -4.50 26.15
CA LEU A 579 -1.63 -5.69 26.68
C LEU A 579 -1.11 -6.52 25.51
N ASP A 580 0.19 -6.82 25.52
CA ASP A 580 0.87 -7.74 24.60
C ASP A 580 1.36 -8.96 25.37
N ILE A 581 0.90 -10.15 24.96
CA ILE A 581 1.39 -11.42 25.47
C ILE A 581 1.91 -12.24 24.29
N PHE A 582 3.23 -12.32 24.17
CA PHE A 582 3.92 -13.00 23.09
C PHE A 582 4.52 -14.32 23.60
N ARG A 583 3.99 -15.43 23.08
CA ARG A 583 4.45 -16.79 23.31
C ARG A 583 5.33 -17.24 22.16
N SER A 584 6.47 -17.86 22.47
CA SER A 584 7.36 -18.45 21.48
C SER A 584 8.01 -19.72 22.01
N LYS A 585 8.02 -20.77 21.19
CA LYS A 585 8.61 -22.07 21.51
C LYS A 585 9.29 -22.67 20.29
N SER A 586 10.59 -22.86 20.39
CA SER A 586 11.42 -23.50 19.37
C SER A 586 11.31 -25.03 19.44
N ALA A 587 11.36 -25.69 18.28
CA ALA A 587 11.52 -27.14 18.18
C ALA A 587 12.95 -27.60 18.52
N LEU A 588 13.92 -26.69 18.47
CA LEU A 588 15.33 -26.95 18.76
C LEU A 588 15.69 -26.84 20.25
N PRO A 589 16.69 -27.61 20.73
CA PRO A 589 17.18 -27.51 22.11
C PRO A 589 18.01 -26.24 22.35
N ASN A 590 18.19 -25.88 23.62
CA ASN A 590 18.96 -24.70 24.07
C ASN A 590 18.45 -23.38 23.46
N GLU A 591 17.13 -23.30 23.29
CA GLU A 591 16.48 -22.15 22.70
C GLU A 591 16.66 -20.87 23.52
N PHE A 592 16.63 -19.73 22.83
CA PHE A 592 16.38 -18.43 23.43
C PHE A 592 15.57 -17.57 22.46
N HIS A 593 14.85 -16.62 23.02
CA HIS A 593 13.95 -15.74 22.26
C HIS A 593 14.28 -14.30 22.62
N ASP A 594 14.44 -13.45 21.61
CA ASP A 594 14.66 -12.02 21.78
C ASP A 594 13.40 -11.27 21.32
N TYR A 595 12.67 -10.67 22.26
CA TYR A 595 11.54 -9.78 21.99
C TYR A 595 12.03 -8.37 21.68
N LEU A 596 11.60 -7.78 20.56
CA LEU A 596 12.00 -6.45 20.12
C LEU A 596 10.83 -5.47 20.23
N TYR A 597 11.12 -4.28 20.74
CA TYR A 597 10.17 -3.17 20.76
C TYR A 597 10.87 -1.84 20.45
N HIS A 598 10.52 -1.27 19.30
CA HIS A 598 10.93 0.01 18.77
C HIS A 598 9.82 1.03 19.06
N ASN A 599 10.19 2.14 19.70
CA ASN A 599 9.25 3.23 19.93
C ASN A 599 9.92 4.54 19.53
N LEU A 600 9.17 5.46 18.91
CA LEU A 600 9.69 6.80 18.64
C LEU A 600 10.12 7.51 19.93
N GLY A 601 11.10 8.40 19.83
CA GLY A 601 11.53 9.21 20.95
C GLY A 601 13.02 9.47 21.01
N GLU A 602 13.43 10.36 21.91
CA GLU A 602 14.84 10.67 22.16
C GLU A 602 15.50 9.63 23.08
N SER A 603 14.72 8.90 23.88
CA SER A 603 15.27 8.01 24.89
C SER A 603 14.34 6.89 25.32
N LEU A 604 14.97 5.78 25.73
CA LEU A 604 14.40 4.67 26.51
C LEU A 604 15.04 4.70 27.90
N ASN A 605 14.25 4.78 28.97
CA ASN A 605 14.76 4.83 30.34
C ASN A 605 14.15 3.70 31.18
N PHE A 606 15.00 2.86 31.78
CA PHE A 606 14.56 1.94 32.83
C PHE A 606 14.34 2.73 34.12
N LEU A 607 13.20 2.52 34.78
CA LEU A 607 12.87 3.19 36.05
C LEU A 607 13.32 2.39 37.27
N ASN A 608 13.79 1.16 37.07
CA ASN A 608 14.35 0.32 38.12
C ASN A 608 15.76 0.78 38.50
N GLU A 609 15.95 1.30 39.71
CA GLU A 609 17.25 1.76 40.20
C GLU A 609 18.28 0.62 40.35
N ASP A 610 17.81 -0.61 40.58
CA ASP A 610 18.65 -1.79 40.78
C ASP A 610 18.98 -2.54 39.49
N LEU A 611 18.43 -2.13 38.34
CA LEU A 611 18.76 -2.69 37.04
C LEU A 611 20.02 -2.01 36.46
N ILE A 612 21.15 -2.71 36.55
CA ILE A 612 22.44 -2.20 36.06
C ILE A 612 22.73 -2.72 34.66
N LEU A 613 22.92 -1.82 33.70
CA LEU A 613 23.34 -2.12 32.33
C LEU A 613 24.85 -1.95 32.14
N LYS A 614 25.43 -2.74 31.24
CA LYS A 614 26.84 -2.63 30.83
C LYS A 614 26.96 -2.60 29.31
N PRO A 615 27.95 -1.87 28.76
CA PRO A 615 28.20 -1.89 27.32
C PRO A 615 28.56 -3.29 26.83
N GLU A 616 27.86 -3.77 25.79
CA GLU A 616 28.14 -5.04 25.10
C GLU A 616 28.13 -4.84 23.56
N PRO A 617 29.04 -4.00 23.01
CA PRO A 617 29.01 -3.61 21.59
C PRO A 617 29.17 -4.77 20.60
N GLN A 618 29.58 -5.95 21.05
CA GLN A 618 29.76 -7.14 20.20
C GLN A 618 28.55 -8.09 20.20
N ARG A 619 27.53 -7.84 21.04
CA ARG A 619 26.41 -8.77 21.26
C ARG A 619 25.64 -9.10 19.96
N TYR A 620 25.49 -8.14 19.06
CA TYR A 620 24.70 -8.25 17.83
C TYR A 620 25.54 -8.17 16.54
N MET A 621 26.85 -8.34 16.65
CA MET A 621 27.79 -8.14 15.54
C MET A 621 28.14 -9.41 14.75
N ALA A 622 27.64 -10.58 15.14
CA ALA A 622 28.03 -11.87 14.57
C ALA A 622 27.93 -11.92 13.03
N ASN A 623 26.88 -11.30 12.47
CA ASN A 623 26.59 -11.33 11.03
C ASN A 623 26.95 -10.03 10.30
N ALA A 624 27.59 -9.06 10.98
CA ALA A 624 27.90 -7.74 10.41
C ALA A 624 28.79 -7.81 9.16
N ASN A 625 29.72 -8.76 9.13
CA ASN A 625 30.64 -9.00 8.01
C ASN A 625 30.21 -10.17 7.12
N GLY A 626 28.96 -10.63 7.24
CA GLY A 626 28.41 -11.67 6.39
C GLY A 626 28.37 -11.25 4.92
N GLU A 627 28.30 -12.24 4.02
CA GLU A 627 28.11 -11.98 2.60
C GLU A 627 26.77 -11.27 2.37
N TRP A 628 26.78 -10.19 1.60
CA TRP A 628 25.57 -9.52 1.12
C TRP A 628 25.55 -9.57 -0.41
N LYS A 629 24.44 -10.08 -0.95
CA LYS A 629 24.12 -10.02 -2.38
C LYS A 629 22.72 -9.40 -2.51
N ARG A 630 22.63 -8.23 -3.16
CA ARG A 630 21.37 -7.49 -3.37
C ARG A 630 20.23 -8.43 -3.78
N ASN A 631 19.09 -8.36 -3.08
CA ASN A 631 17.88 -9.13 -3.33
C ASN A 631 18.08 -10.67 -3.38
N ARG A 632 19.12 -11.18 -2.70
CA ARG A 632 19.47 -12.61 -2.73
C ARG A 632 19.98 -13.14 -1.40
N ILE A 633 20.98 -12.49 -0.81
CA ILE A 633 21.64 -12.92 0.43
C ILE A 633 21.69 -11.73 1.37
N PHE A 634 21.13 -11.88 2.56
CA PHE A 634 21.02 -10.83 3.58
C PHE A 634 21.84 -11.16 4.83
N ARG A 635 22.19 -10.13 5.60
CA ARG A 635 22.83 -10.25 6.92
C ARG A 635 21.79 -10.38 8.02
N ASN A 636 21.06 -11.49 8.01
CA ASN A 636 20.02 -11.80 9.00
C ASN A 636 20.56 -11.85 10.44
N PRO A 637 19.76 -11.54 11.47
CA PRO A 637 18.42 -10.97 11.40
C PRO A 637 18.40 -9.44 11.20
N GLY A 638 19.56 -8.79 11.02
CA GLY A 638 19.69 -7.34 10.75
C GLY A 638 20.12 -6.47 11.93
N TRP A 639 20.20 -7.01 13.15
CA TRP A 639 20.51 -6.22 14.36
C TRP A 639 21.95 -5.69 14.48
N HIS A 640 22.81 -5.94 13.49
CA HIS A 640 24.19 -5.43 13.48
C HIS A 640 24.26 -3.92 13.25
N PHE A 641 23.13 -3.30 12.90
CA PHE A 641 22.96 -1.85 12.85
C PHE A 641 22.65 -1.22 14.22
N PHE A 642 22.45 -2.02 15.28
CA PHE A 642 22.20 -1.49 16.61
C PHE A 642 23.45 -0.85 17.21
N GLU A 643 23.30 0.40 17.65
CA GLU A 643 24.33 1.18 18.33
C GLU A 643 24.03 1.28 19.84
N ASP A 644 25.02 1.75 20.61
CA ASP A 644 24.90 1.97 22.06
C ASP A 644 24.31 0.78 22.83
N VAL A 645 24.78 -0.43 22.51
CA VAL A 645 24.27 -1.68 23.08
C VAL A 645 24.62 -1.78 24.57
N MET A 646 23.60 -1.68 25.42
CA MET A 646 23.72 -1.71 26.88
C MET A 646 22.86 -2.83 27.47
N THR A 647 23.48 -3.87 28.02
CA THR A 647 22.80 -5.08 28.49
C THR A 647 22.86 -5.25 30.01
N SER A 648 21.77 -5.71 30.61
CA SER A 648 21.74 -6.19 31.99
C SER A 648 22.36 -7.58 32.15
N LYS A 649 22.79 -7.89 33.38
CA LYS A 649 22.88 -9.29 33.84
C LYS A 649 21.47 -9.92 33.89
N PRO A 650 21.36 -11.25 34.08
CA PRO A 650 20.08 -11.87 34.36
C PRO A 650 19.32 -11.13 35.47
N TYR A 651 18.09 -10.71 35.18
CA TYR A 651 17.27 -9.87 36.04
C TYR A 651 15.82 -10.39 36.02
N ASN A 652 15.34 -10.82 37.18
CA ASN A 652 14.09 -11.59 37.28
C ASN A 652 12.92 -10.79 37.88
N LYS A 653 13.15 -9.54 38.28
CA LYS A 653 12.10 -8.66 38.82
C LYS A 653 11.33 -7.99 37.68
N ASP A 654 10.18 -7.44 38.01
CA ASP A 654 9.39 -6.60 37.12
C ASP A 654 10.21 -5.38 36.69
N ILE A 655 10.01 -4.94 35.45
CA ILE A 655 10.62 -3.71 34.94
C ILE A 655 9.57 -2.69 34.51
N GLN A 656 9.93 -1.42 34.66
CA GLN A 656 9.21 -0.31 34.03
C GLN A 656 10.17 0.43 33.11
N VAL A 657 9.69 0.71 31.90
CA VAL A 657 10.44 1.44 30.87
C VAL A 657 9.64 2.65 30.43
N LEU A 658 10.29 3.80 30.35
CA LEU A 658 9.71 5.04 29.85
C LEU A 658 10.44 5.46 28.57
N PHE A 659 9.70 5.44 27.46
CA PHE A 659 10.11 6.08 26.23
C PHE A 659 9.64 7.54 26.26
N LYS A 660 10.55 8.47 25.96
CA LYS A 660 10.27 9.91 25.92
C LYS A 660 10.31 10.38 24.49
N SER A 661 9.22 11.00 24.03
CA SER A 661 9.08 11.67 22.74
C SER A 661 8.68 13.14 22.97
N GLU A 662 9.62 13.94 23.47
CA GLU A 662 9.36 15.31 23.87
C GLU A 662 9.57 16.35 22.76
N GLY A 663 10.22 15.94 21.66
CA GLY A 663 10.59 16.77 20.52
C GLY A 663 9.49 16.98 19.49
N PHE A 664 8.35 16.27 19.60
CA PHE A 664 7.19 16.57 18.76
C PHE A 664 6.72 18.02 18.97
N GLN A 665 6.33 18.68 17.87
CA GLN A 665 5.80 20.03 17.95
C GLN A 665 4.47 20.05 18.74
N GLY A 666 4.34 21.00 19.66
CA GLY A 666 3.11 21.32 20.38
C GLY A 666 2.74 20.38 21.54
N LYS A 667 3.20 19.13 21.56
CA LYS A 667 2.79 18.15 22.57
C LYS A 667 3.89 17.13 22.86
N LYS A 668 4.31 17.05 24.13
CA LYS A 668 5.17 15.98 24.64
C LYS A 668 4.39 14.67 24.71
N ARG A 669 5.02 13.57 24.30
CA ARG A 669 4.43 12.24 24.32
C ARG A 669 5.35 11.26 25.02
N TYR A 670 4.75 10.26 25.63
CA TYR A 670 5.43 9.21 26.35
C TYR A 670 4.77 7.88 26.05
N MET A 671 5.58 6.82 26.10
CA MET A 671 5.10 5.45 26.15
C MET A 671 5.72 4.80 27.37
N LYS A 672 4.89 4.42 28.34
CA LYS A 672 5.35 3.66 29.52
C LYS A 672 4.99 2.21 29.33
N MET A 673 5.98 1.35 29.54
CA MET A 673 5.87 -0.08 29.41
C MET A 673 6.07 -0.72 30.79
N PHE A 674 5.12 -1.56 31.20
CA PHE A 674 5.22 -2.38 32.41
C PHE A 674 5.40 -3.83 31.99
N MET A 675 6.47 -4.45 32.48
CA MET A 675 6.85 -5.79 32.07
C MET A 675 7.08 -6.66 33.30
N PRO A 676 6.16 -7.59 33.62
CA PRO A 676 6.36 -8.50 34.73
C PRO A 676 7.59 -9.39 34.54
N GLY A 677 8.29 -9.65 35.63
CA GLY A 677 9.55 -10.37 35.69
C GLY A 677 9.39 -11.88 35.61
N PHE A 678 10.32 -12.51 34.90
CA PHE A 678 10.46 -13.96 34.86
C PHE A 678 11.93 -14.34 34.97
N ALA A 679 12.16 -15.57 35.45
CA ALA A 679 13.51 -16.10 35.57
C ALA A 679 14.18 -16.26 34.19
N GLY A 680 15.47 -15.89 34.11
CA GLY A 680 16.29 -16.13 32.92
C GLY A 680 16.27 -15.00 31.89
N ARG A 681 15.77 -13.81 32.26
CA ARG A 681 15.71 -12.65 31.37
C ARG A 681 16.94 -11.77 31.42
N THR A 682 17.35 -11.25 30.27
CA THR A 682 18.27 -10.10 30.18
C THR A 682 17.63 -9.02 29.35
N TYR A 683 17.85 -7.77 29.74
CA TYR A 683 17.30 -6.59 29.08
C TYR A 683 18.42 -5.81 28.41
N THR A 684 18.21 -5.43 27.16
CA THR A 684 19.15 -4.64 26.38
C THR A 684 18.48 -3.37 25.89
N LYS A 685 19.12 -2.23 26.11
CA LYS A 685 18.79 -0.96 25.46
C LYS A 685 19.74 -0.76 24.29
N VAL A 686 19.21 -0.37 23.13
CA VAL A 686 19.99 -0.04 21.94
C VAL A 686 19.42 1.22 21.25
N LYS A 687 20.20 1.79 20.34
CA LYS A 687 19.72 2.71 19.31
C LYS A 687 19.65 1.97 17.98
N ALA A 688 18.43 1.79 17.48
CA ALA A 688 18.20 1.33 16.13
C ALA A 688 18.41 2.46 15.11
N PRO A 689 18.64 2.13 13.82
CA PRO A 689 18.53 3.08 12.72
C PRO A 689 17.23 3.88 12.76
N LYS A 690 17.24 5.03 12.09
CA LYS A 690 16.07 5.91 12.01
C LYS A 690 14.86 5.17 11.44
N THR A 691 13.67 5.56 11.90
CA THR A 691 12.41 5.07 11.36
C THR A 691 11.99 5.90 10.15
N PHE A 692 11.81 5.25 9.00
CA PHE A 692 11.26 5.88 7.81
C PHE A 692 9.78 6.20 8.02
N GLU A 693 9.28 7.24 7.35
CA GLU A 693 7.88 7.69 7.47
C GLU A 693 7.45 8.12 8.88
N ALA A 694 8.38 8.23 9.85
CA ALA A 694 8.08 8.82 11.15
C ALA A 694 7.79 10.33 11.00
N PRO A 695 7.00 10.94 11.90
CA PRO A 695 6.88 12.38 11.95
C PRO A 695 8.15 13.03 12.52
N ALA A 696 8.48 14.23 12.01
CA ALA A 696 9.59 15.02 12.53
C ALA A 696 9.45 15.29 14.04
N PRO A 697 10.56 15.28 14.80
CA PRO A 697 11.95 15.14 14.34
C PRO A 697 12.47 13.71 14.23
N TYR A 698 11.64 12.68 14.43
CA TYR A 698 12.10 11.30 14.55
C TYR A 698 12.31 10.58 13.20
N ASP A 699 11.98 11.24 12.10
CA ASP A 699 12.35 10.82 10.73
C ASP A 699 13.86 10.85 10.46
N GLU A 700 14.60 11.61 11.27
CA GLU A 700 16.06 11.78 11.13
C GLU A 700 16.85 11.31 12.37
N MET A 701 16.17 10.84 13.41
CA MET A 701 16.82 10.38 14.65
C MET A 701 16.90 8.85 14.73
N PRO A 702 17.94 8.28 15.38
CA PRO A 702 17.95 6.87 15.75
C PRO A 702 16.75 6.53 16.64
N THR A 703 16.16 5.35 16.44
CA THR A 703 14.98 4.91 17.18
C THR A 703 15.39 4.16 18.45
N PRO A 704 14.94 4.57 19.65
CA PRO A 704 15.25 3.83 20.87
C PRO A 704 14.52 2.49 20.89
N THR A 705 15.25 1.42 21.17
CA THR A 705 14.73 0.05 21.10
C THR A 705 15.06 -0.75 22.36
N LEU A 706 14.06 -1.48 22.85
CA LEU A 706 14.20 -2.49 23.88
C LEU A 706 14.38 -3.86 23.22
N VAL A 707 15.38 -4.63 23.66
CA VAL A 707 15.48 -6.07 23.36
C VAL A 707 15.44 -6.85 24.66
N VAL A 708 14.53 -7.82 24.77
CA VAL A 708 14.39 -8.68 25.95
C VAL A 708 14.68 -10.12 25.56
N ARG A 709 15.77 -10.67 26.08
CA ARG A 709 16.08 -12.08 25.88
C ARG A 709 15.46 -12.92 26.99
N GLN A 710 14.72 -13.95 26.60
CA GLN A 710 14.37 -15.09 27.45
C GLN A 710 15.32 -16.25 27.10
N ASN A 711 16.09 -16.74 28.07
CA ASN A 711 16.80 -18.01 27.91
C ASN A 711 15.84 -19.18 28.19
N GLY A 712 15.83 -20.18 27.32
CA GLY A 712 14.79 -21.21 27.28
C GLY A 712 13.51 -20.71 26.59
N GLU A 713 12.48 -21.54 26.62
CA GLU A 713 11.16 -21.24 26.04
C GLU A 713 10.54 -19.95 26.58
N ALA A 714 9.77 -19.27 25.74
CA ALA A 714 8.97 -18.10 26.09
C ALA A 714 7.47 -18.38 25.91
N TYR A 715 6.99 -19.58 26.27
CA TYR A 715 5.61 -20.01 26.12
C TYR A 715 4.86 -20.08 27.46
N THR A 716 5.42 -20.77 28.47
CA THR A 716 4.90 -20.78 29.86
C THR A 716 5.28 -19.50 30.61
N LYS A 717 6.38 -18.88 30.19
CA LYS A 717 6.92 -17.59 30.69
C LYS A 717 6.98 -16.55 29.56
N PRO A 718 5.84 -16.23 28.93
CA PRO A 718 5.83 -15.39 27.73
C PRO A 718 6.30 -13.98 28.01
N PHE A 719 6.67 -13.27 26.95
CA PHE A 719 6.83 -11.82 27.05
C PHE A 719 5.46 -11.21 27.32
N VAL A 720 5.37 -10.41 28.39
CA VAL A 720 4.15 -9.73 28.80
C VAL A 720 4.48 -8.27 28.94
N ALA A 721 3.78 -7.41 28.22
CA ALA A 721 3.98 -5.98 28.26
C ALA A 721 2.64 -5.25 28.29
N VAL A 722 2.49 -4.33 29.24
CA VAL A 722 1.42 -3.34 29.22
C VAL A 722 2.00 -2.02 28.72
N TYR A 723 1.49 -1.53 27.59
CA TYR A 723 1.93 -0.29 26.94
C TYR A 723 0.90 0.81 27.14
N GLU A 724 1.30 1.88 27.79
CA GLU A 724 0.45 3.05 28.01
C GLU A 724 1.04 4.27 27.27
N PRO A 725 0.39 4.73 26.19
CA PRO A 725 0.66 6.05 25.63
C PRO A 725 0.01 7.14 26.51
N PHE A 726 0.74 8.21 26.81
CA PHE A 726 0.23 9.37 27.54
C PHE A 726 1.03 10.62 27.20
N ALA A 727 0.53 11.79 27.60
CA ALA A 727 1.14 13.08 27.31
C ALA A 727 1.29 13.97 28.55
N THR A 728 1.75 15.21 28.32
CA THR A 728 1.92 16.30 29.31
C THR A 728 3.16 16.17 30.20
N SER A 729 3.30 15.09 30.97
CA SER A 729 4.46 14.85 31.83
C SER A 729 4.75 13.37 32.02
N GLU A 730 5.98 13.04 32.42
CA GLU A 730 6.46 11.66 32.64
C GLU A 730 5.68 10.86 33.70
N THR A 731 4.90 11.54 34.54
CA THR A 731 4.12 10.94 35.63
C THR A 731 2.62 10.91 35.36
N ASN A 732 2.16 11.35 34.17
CA ASN A 732 0.73 11.45 33.85
C ASN A 732 0.09 10.14 33.38
N GLY A 733 0.84 9.04 33.30
CA GLY A 733 0.26 7.72 33.00
C GLY A 733 -0.75 7.30 34.06
N SER A 734 -1.87 6.71 33.62
CA SER A 734 -2.93 6.19 34.48
C SER A 734 -2.55 4.83 35.09
N VAL A 735 -1.75 4.00 34.40
CA VAL A 735 -1.36 2.68 34.92
C VAL A 735 -0.35 2.84 36.06
N ILE A 736 -0.68 2.24 37.21
CA ILE A 736 0.15 2.28 38.43
C ILE A 736 0.99 1.01 38.55
N ALA A 737 0.36 -0.15 38.37
CA ALA A 737 0.99 -1.45 38.60
C ALA A 737 0.42 -2.54 37.70
N VAL A 738 1.29 -3.52 37.38
CA VAL A 738 0.94 -4.72 36.63
C VAL A 738 1.52 -5.92 37.36
N GLU A 739 0.66 -6.85 37.76
CA GLU A 739 1.02 -8.06 38.50
C GLU A 739 0.66 -9.29 37.67
N LYS A 740 1.47 -10.35 37.74
CA LYS A 740 1.18 -11.61 37.03
C LYS A 740 0.09 -12.39 37.74
N LEU A 741 -0.83 -12.96 36.96
CA LEU A 741 -1.69 -14.04 37.41
C LEU A 741 -1.04 -15.35 36.97
N GLU A 742 -0.47 -16.11 37.89
CA GLU A 742 0.30 -17.32 37.60
C GLU A 742 -0.27 -18.51 38.37
N GLN A 743 -0.49 -19.64 37.68
CA GLN A 743 -0.98 -20.88 38.29
C GLN A 743 -0.14 -22.06 37.77
N ASN A 744 0.40 -22.86 38.69
CA ASN A 744 1.27 -24.00 38.37
C ASN A 744 2.48 -23.63 37.48
N GLY A 745 3.04 -22.43 37.66
CA GLY A 745 4.18 -21.94 36.88
C GLY A 745 3.83 -21.48 35.45
N ILE A 746 2.55 -21.36 35.13
CA ILE A 746 2.06 -20.91 33.82
C ILE A 746 1.34 -19.57 34.01
N LEU A 747 1.66 -18.60 33.16
CA LEU A 747 0.94 -17.33 33.10
C LEU A 747 -0.52 -17.56 32.65
N LYS A 748 -1.46 -17.00 33.41
CA LYS A 748 -2.91 -17.02 33.14
C LYS A 748 -3.50 -15.64 32.88
N GLY A 749 -2.69 -14.59 32.97
CA GLY A 749 -3.15 -13.22 32.78
C GLY A 749 -2.35 -12.21 33.59
N VAL A 750 -2.89 -11.01 33.69
CA VAL A 750 -2.34 -9.93 34.51
C VAL A 750 -3.44 -9.25 35.30
N LYS A 751 -3.08 -8.72 36.47
CA LYS A 751 -3.86 -7.73 37.19
C LYS A 751 -3.25 -6.36 36.91
N VAL A 752 -4.02 -5.45 36.35
CA VAL A 752 -3.61 -4.06 36.08
C VAL A 752 -4.35 -3.15 37.03
N THR A 753 -3.62 -2.30 37.74
CA THR A 753 -4.19 -1.24 38.59
C THR A 753 -3.91 0.10 37.94
N SER A 754 -4.97 0.87 37.68
CA SER A 754 -4.89 2.20 37.09
C SER A 754 -5.54 3.24 38.02
N SER A 755 -5.11 4.50 37.96
CA SER A 755 -5.81 5.64 38.54
C SER A 755 -6.30 6.57 37.44
N VAL A 756 -7.61 6.75 37.39
CA VAL A 756 -8.34 7.56 36.41
C VAL A 756 -9.21 8.53 37.20
N ASP A 757 -9.03 9.83 36.99
CA ASP A 757 -9.79 10.88 37.70
C ASP A 757 -9.82 10.69 39.23
N GLU A 758 -8.67 10.33 39.82
CA GLU A 758 -8.48 10.03 41.25
C GLU A 758 -9.18 8.75 41.76
N GLU A 759 -9.92 8.03 40.91
CA GLU A 759 -10.46 6.70 41.20
C GLU A 759 -9.49 5.60 40.75
N GLN A 760 -9.40 4.51 41.52
CA GLN A 760 -8.68 3.31 41.11
C GLN A 760 -9.58 2.35 40.36
N LEU A 761 -9.04 1.82 39.25
CA LEU A 761 -9.61 0.71 38.50
C LEU A 761 -8.67 -0.48 38.61
N VAL A 762 -9.20 -1.63 39.03
CA VAL A 762 -8.46 -2.90 39.09
C VAL A 762 -9.03 -3.85 38.06
N GLN A 763 -8.21 -4.20 37.07
CA GLN A 763 -8.62 -5.02 35.93
C GLN A 763 -7.87 -6.36 35.96
N TYR A 764 -8.63 -7.45 36.13
CA TYR A 764 -8.13 -8.81 35.95
C TYR A 764 -8.29 -9.19 34.48
N ILE A 765 -7.19 -9.21 33.76
CA ILE A 765 -7.15 -9.58 32.34
C ILE A 765 -6.65 -11.03 32.26
N ILE A 766 -7.56 -11.93 31.91
CA ILE A 766 -7.31 -13.37 31.86
C ILE A 766 -7.05 -13.76 30.41
N THR A 767 -6.01 -14.57 30.22
CA THR A 767 -5.69 -15.20 28.93
C THR A 767 -5.34 -16.67 29.17
N SER A 768 -5.84 -17.55 28.31
CA SER A 768 -5.46 -18.94 28.31
C SER A 768 -5.08 -19.42 26.91
N THR A 769 -4.33 -20.52 26.86
CA THR A 769 -4.13 -21.31 25.64
C THR A 769 -5.18 -22.44 25.65
N GLU A 770 -5.90 -22.63 24.55
CA GLU A 770 -6.80 -23.79 24.31
C GLU A 770 -7.95 -23.99 25.33
N ASN A 771 -8.89 -23.05 25.47
CA ASN A 771 -10.01 -23.15 26.45
C ASN A 771 -9.51 -23.53 27.85
N GLY A 772 -8.48 -22.84 28.33
CA GLY A 772 -7.90 -23.09 29.64
C GLY A 772 -8.83 -22.67 30.77
N PHE A 773 -8.66 -23.36 31.89
CA PHE A 773 -9.27 -23.01 33.17
C PHE A 773 -8.33 -22.11 33.99
N LEU A 774 -8.91 -21.14 34.69
CA LEU A 774 -8.30 -20.36 35.75
C LEU A 774 -9.22 -20.36 36.97
N SER A 775 -8.64 -20.44 38.16
CA SER A 775 -9.33 -20.15 39.41
C SER A 775 -8.49 -19.18 40.23
N LEU A 776 -9.13 -18.11 40.70
CA LEU A 776 -8.60 -17.10 41.62
C LEU A 776 -9.46 -17.13 42.90
N PRO A 777 -9.15 -18.01 43.87
CA PRO A 777 -9.95 -18.15 45.08
C PRO A 777 -10.05 -16.87 45.91
N GLU A 778 -9.03 -16.00 45.85
CA GLU A 778 -9.00 -14.71 46.54
C GLU A 778 -10.05 -13.71 46.04
N LYS A 779 -10.64 -13.94 44.87
CA LYS A 779 -11.73 -13.16 44.27
C LYS A 779 -13.00 -13.98 44.04
N ASP A 780 -13.09 -15.18 44.61
CA ASP A 780 -14.17 -16.15 44.34
C ASP A 780 -14.47 -16.29 42.82
N MET A 781 -13.40 -16.25 42.02
CA MET A 781 -13.48 -16.16 40.57
C MET A 781 -12.98 -17.45 39.92
N SER A 782 -13.69 -17.92 38.91
CA SER A 782 -13.22 -18.96 38.01
C SER A 782 -13.62 -18.69 36.57
N PHE A 783 -12.71 -18.94 35.63
CA PHE A 783 -12.93 -18.69 34.22
C PHE A 783 -12.55 -19.91 33.40
N GLN A 784 -13.40 -20.23 32.43
CA GLN A 784 -13.20 -21.28 31.44
C GLN A 784 -13.35 -20.62 30.06
N GLY A 785 -12.24 -20.46 29.34
CA GLY A 785 -12.26 -19.72 28.07
C GLY A 785 -10.91 -19.16 27.66
N HIS A 786 -10.87 -18.46 26.54
CA HIS A 786 -9.65 -17.89 25.96
C HIS A 786 -9.25 -16.54 26.55
N PHE A 787 -10.17 -15.58 26.59
CA PHE A 787 -9.87 -14.21 27.03
C PHE A 787 -11.02 -13.58 27.83
N ALA A 788 -10.70 -12.85 28.90
CA ALA A 788 -11.67 -12.07 29.65
C ALA A 788 -11.03 -10.85 30.34
N ILE A 789 -11.83 -9.82 30.60
CA ILE A 789 -11.48 -8.67 31.44
C ILE A 789 -12.56 -8.51 32.49
N ILE A 790 -12.18 -8.46 33.76
CA ILE A 790 -13.08 -8.19 34.89
C ILE A 790 -12.57 -6.95 35.59
N THR A 791 -13.40 -5.91 35.66
CA THR A 791 -13.03 -4.60 36.19
C THR A 791 -13.73 -4.33 37.52
N TYR A 792 -12.95 -3.92 38.52
CA TYR A 792 -13.41 -3.46 39.83
C TYR A 792 -13.02 -2.01 40.08
N ASP A 793 -13.75 -1.32 40.95
CA ASP A 793 -13.41 0.03 41.42
C ASP A 793 -12.65 0.05 42.76
N THR A 794 -12.45 1.25 43.30
CA THR A 794 -11.77 1.49 44.59
C THR A 794 -12.44 0.81 45.78
N ASP A 795 -13.75 0.58 45.71
CA ASP A 795 -14.54 -0.04 46.78
C ASP A 795 -14.64 -1.57 46.60
N ASP A 796 -13.86 -2.12 45.67
CA ASP A 796 -13.92 -3.52 45.25
C ASP A 796 -15.28 -3.93 44.66
N LYS A 797 -16.03 -2.97 44.09
CA LYS A 797 -17.29 -3.24 43.41
C LYS A 797 -17.03 -3.56 41.95
N LEU A 798 -17.68 -4.62 41.48
CA LEU A 798 -17.65 -5.03 40.08
C LEU A 798 -18.26 -3.94 39.18
N LYS A 799 -17.48 -3.44 38.21
CA LYS A 799 -17.87 -2.39 37.26
C LYS A 799 -18.29 -2.95 35.91
N ASP A 800 -17.47 -3.81 35.33
CA ASP A 800 -17.79 -4.48 34.09
C ASP A 800 -17.07 -5.82 33.91
N ILE A 801 -17.65 -6.63 33.01
CA ILE A 801 -17.13 -7.91 32.58
C ILE A 801 -17.12 -7.91 31.06
N TYR A 802 -16.02 -8.39 30.51
CA TYR A 802 -15.87 -8.67 29.10
C TYR A 802 -15.35 -10.09 28.90
N ILE A 803 -16.00 -10.83 28.01
CA ILE A 803 -15.60 -12.19 27.63
C ILE A 803 -15.34 -12.18 26.14
N GLY A 804 -14.13 -12.59 25.76
CA GLY A 804 -13.67 -12.76 24.40
C GLY A 804 -13.32 -14.22 24.15
N ASN A 805 -14.18 -14.93 23.42
CA ASN A 805 -14.05 -16.37 23.18
C ASN A 805 -13.95 -17.20 24.49
N GLY A 806 -14.91 -17.03 25.41
CA GLY A 806 -14.97 -17.79 26.67
C GLY A 806 -16.28 -18.55 26.84
N GLU A 807 -16.29 -19.59 27.66
CA GLU A 807 -17.47 -20.44 27.86
C GLU A 807 -18.22 -20.09 29.15
N ARG A 808 -17.48 -19.88 30.25
CA ARG A 808 -18.05 -19.65 31.57
C ARG A 808 -17.14 -18.77 32.43
N LEU A 809 -17.75 -17.82 33.13
CA LEU A 809 -17.13 -17.05 34.21
C LEU A 809 -18.01 -17.16 35.44
N GLU A 810 -17.42 -17.53 36.57
CA GLU A 810 -18.02 -17.36 37.89
C GLU A 810 -17.23 -16.28 38.60
N VAL A 811 -17.94 -15.31 39.17
CA VAL A 811 -17.32 -14.17 39.85
C VAL A 811 -18.32 -13.62 40.85
N ASP A 812 -17.88 -13.44 42.09
CA ASP A 812 -18.74 -13.00 43.19
C ASP A 812 -20.05 -13.83 43.24
N GLN A 813 -21.21 -13.17 43.19
CA GLN A 813 -22.54 -13.80 43.18
C GLN A 813 -23.07 -14.10 41.76
N HIS A 814 -22.21 -14.09 40.75
CA HIS A 814 -22.62 -14.16 39.34
C HIS A 814 -22.01 -15.37 38.62
N ILE A 815 -22.83 -15.98 37.77
CA ILE A 815 -22.43 -16.98 36.79
C ILE A 815 -22.79 -16.43 35.41
N ILE A 816 -21.78 -16.28 34.56
CA ILE A 816 -21.91 -15.86 33.17
C ILE A 816 -21.63 -17.06 32.27
N LYS A 817 -22.52 -17.35 31.33
CA LYS A 817 -22.33 -18.39 30.31
C LYS A 817 -22.62 -17.87 28.92
N THR A 818 -21.78 -18.22 27.95
CA THR A 818 -22.08 -18.00 26.54
C THR A 818 -23.14 -18.97 26.05
N MET A 819 -24.14 -18.43 25.33
CA MET A 819 -25.32 -19.18 24.89
C MET A 819 -25.14 -19.83 23.51
N ASN A 820 -24.17 -19.36 22.71
CA ASN A 820 -23.90 -19.87 21.36
C ASN A 820 -22.44 -20.31 21.23
N THR A 821 -22.19 -21.42 20.53
CA THR A 821 -20.86 -21.89 20.19
C THR A 821 -20.18 -21.04 19.14
N ASP A 822 -20.94 -20.37 18.27
CA ASP A 822 -20.42 -19.64 17.10
C ASP A 822 -19.96 -18.22 17.46
N SER A 823 -20.45 -17.67 18.56
CA SER A 823 -20.07 -16.35 19.10
C SER A 823 -19.99 -16.44 20.62
N ARG A 824 -18.77 -16.68 21.11
CA ARG A 824 -18.45 -16.85 22.52
C ARG A 824 -17.99 -15.54 23.18
N ALA A 825 -18.72 -14.45 22.91
CA ALA A 825 -18.37 -13.12 23.37
C ALA A 825 -19.54 -12.41 24.05
N GLY A 826 -19.22 -11.55 25.02
CA GLY A 826 -20.21 -10.68 25.65
C GLY A 826 -19.60 -9.65 26.59
N TYR A 827 -20.39 -8.62 26.88
CA TYR A 827 -20.03 -7.52 27.76
C TYR A 827 -21.18 -7.25 28.73
N ILE A 828 -20.86 -7.06 30.02
CA ILE A 828 -21.81 -6.68 31.06
C ILE A 828 -21.27 -5.43 31.75
N ASN A 829 -22.11 -4.41 31.87
CA ASN A 829 -21.79 -3.20 32.63
C ASN A 829 -22.70 -3.12 33.86
N PHE A 830 -22.08 -3.04 35.05
CA PHE A 830 -22.71 -3.00 36.37
C PHE A 830 -22.78 -1.58 36.96
N SER A 831 -22.52 -0.54 36.16
CA SER A 831 -22.54 0.86 36.62
C SER A 831 -23.94 1.40 36.94
N ALA A 832 -25.00 0.62 36.68
CA ALA A 832 -26.38 0.93 37.02
C ALA A 832 -27.01 -0.22 37.82
N ASP A 833 -28.10 0.05 38.55
CA ASP A 833 -28.81 -0.94 39.39
C ASP A 833 -29.22 -2.21 38.62
N THR A 834 -29.55 -2.05 37.34
CA THR A 834 -29.78 -3.17 36.41
C THR A 834 -28.61 -3.26 35.43
N PRO A 835 -27.83 -4.35 35.43
CA PRO A 835 -26.70 -4.49 34.53
C PRO A 835 -27.13 -4.47 33.06
N SER A 836 -26.41 -3.73 32.23
CA SER A 836 -26.62 -3.77 30.77
C SER A 836 -25.79 -4.90 30.18
N ILE A 837 -26.42 -5.75 29.36
CA ILE A 837 -25.78 -6.93 28.76
C ILE A 837 -25.75 -6.77 27.23
N ARG A 838 -24.60 -7.05 26.62
CA ARG A 838 -24.39 -7.12 25.16
C ARG A 838 -23.72 -8.43 24.78
N GLY A 839 -24.00 -8.92 23.58
CA GLY A 839 -23.51 -10.21 23.10
C GLY A 839 -24.34 -11.41 23.56
N ASN A 840 -23.90 -12.61 23.20
CA ASN A 840 -24.66 -13.85 23.39
C ASN A 840 -24.32 -14.53 24.72
N ILE A 841 -24.55 -13.82 25.82
CA ILE A 841 -24.28 -14.29 27.19
C ILE A 841 -25.53 -14.26 28.06
N SER A 842 -25.56 -15.15 29.04
CA SER A 842 -26.55 -15.21 30.12
C SER A 842 -25.89 -14.87 31.45
N LEU A 843 -26.55 -14.05 32.26
CA LEU A 843 -26.15 -13.71 33.63
C LEU A 843 -27.13 -14.39 34.60
N MET A 844 -26.59 -15.19 35.52
CA MET A 844 -27.36 -15.92 36.53
C MET A 844 -26.77 -15.68 37.92
N PRO A 845 -27.56 -15.75 39.00
CA PRO A 845 -27.02 -15.76 40.35
C PRO A 845 -26.24 -17.06 40.61
N LYS A 846 -25.17 -16.97 41.40
CA LYS A 846 -24.45 -18.10 41.98
C LYS A 846 -25.21 -18.56 43.22
N GLU A 847 -25.63 -19.83 43.23
CA GLU A 847 -26.41 -20.43 44.34
C GLU A 847 -25.60 -20.61 45.63
#